data_AF-A0A938M783-F1
#
_entry.id   AF-A0A938M783-F1
#
_cell.length_a   1.000
_cell.length_b   1.000
_cell.length_c   1.000
_cell.angle_alpha   90.00
_cell.angle_beta   90.00
_cell.angle_gamma   90.00
#
_symmetry.space_group_name_H-M   'P 1'
#
loop_
_entity.id
_entity.type
_entity.pdbx_description
1 polymer ?
#
loop_
_entity_poly.entity_id
_entity_poly.type
_entity_poly.pdbx_seq_one_letter_code
_entity_poly.pdbx_strand_id
1 'polypeptide(L)'
;EFLDYTFGGGITDRGAADVLHGEAGDDVLYGMTGNDVLFGEGQDDDLIGGTGSDKLYGGSGVDGLLGDDGLILTSRNGLTEPLYGLLAANAQTTLSMSWLSTDAVIYATGGLTKLARLEAFTTGGNDTLYGGLGDDFLHGGAGNDALSGAEAIPGFYNSSAPSSDPVPYDAVNRRFTAFDPTHPLSKVSGHLLNFSAGEDDGNDTLFGDNGHDWLVGGTDSDRMFGGLGDDLLNADDNLETSGGLNTAADAGGSADADIAVGGGGRDALIANAANDRLMDWLFEAGNTYAAPVALSAPTVIRISVPREMWFAYELGLGGGADSTYAEPNGELGLDQGWIETWQQMGENSAQTRGLSNTMGSSRKPAVVVWNGKPVVAWEDDTGGDWEIYLKQWTGDVFNPLATGWTDLGAGSGSGRGLSNNWGLSFQPTLGLYGPDDNLNPIVAWMDLSMGNWEVFVRRWDSGSGAWTPTENVSANTGASVAPFLLRGADGNPIIAWQDMDPTGQDWEVYVKRWNGSAWVEMGAGSASGGGISADTHESWGVKMMLGTDGNPIAVWWDKDPYKPQRDTEIFVKRWDGAAWVEMGTDSAQENGISDNDGDSVNPTIGPDELGRPVVAWADNSSGDYEIYARRWNASTSTWDEMGTNSANDGGITDNTRHSTVPVLLGQVGYAPTLAWQDEGEGRSDTEIYVRQWDPDTQEWLEKTIGSATAVGISDNIGDSRFPAMALMPDGSPVIAWEDYSAGGYEPEIYLRHAVTSARPWGLDLLAASDTGVSNSDNITSLDNNTPDQALSFGTAGTHAASTVRLYSDETRLIGLGTAAGLTATLLTNGAVDLADGAHAITARQAQSRDLLESYHSTAQTVTVAADPASAPPAPNAPDLDAASDTGLSNTDNITNDLTPTFNVSGVAVGNGWRLYRDGVLVSAGYQTGASETLTAQPDGTWAYTVRAVDAAGNESTDSPALLVTIDTIGPAQPAAPDLDDASDTGVSATDNLTNDTTPTLNVSGVLPGDYWRIYRDGSDVSDGYRTGPSETLTAQPSGDNTYSYTVRATDAA
;
A
#
# COMPACT_ATOMS: atom_id res chain seq x y z
N GLU A 1 32.42 -42.46 -7.81
CA GLU A 1 31.34 -41.51 -8.08
C GLU A 1 31.20 -40.76 -6.78
N PHE A 2 31.94 -39.65 -6.70
CA PHE A 2 32.16 -38.84 -5.50
C PHE A 2 31.71 -37.43 -5.90
N LEU A 3 30.95 -36.77 -5.02
CA LEU A 3 30.44 -35.40 -5.14
C LEU A 3 29.41 -35.20 -6.26
N ASP A 4 28.16 -35.56 -5.95
CA ASP A 4 26.99 -34.93 -6.56
C ASP A 4 26.46 -33.91 -5.54
N TYR A 5 27.10 -32.74 -5.47
CA TYR A 5 26.44 -31.55 -4.93
C TYR A 5 26.16 -30.65 -6.13
N THR A 6 24.93 -30.74 -6.61
CA THR A 6 24.41 -29.80 -7.60
C THR A 6 23.46 -28.88 -6.84
N PHE A 7 23.86 -27.63 -6.62
CA PHE A 7 23.02 -26.61 -5.99
C PHE A 7 21.68 -26.49 -6.74
N GLY A 8 20.55 -26.65 -6.05
CA GLY A 8 19.23 -26.28 -6.57
C GLY A 8 18.35 -27.44 -7.07
N GLY A 9 17.96 -28.35 -6.19
CA GLY A 9 16.80 -29.20 -6.47
C GLY A 9 16.70 -30.49 -5.67
N GLY A 10 15.82 -30.48 -4.65
CA GLY A 10 15.33 -31.67 -3.93
C GLY A 10 14.72 -32.81 -4.78
N ILE A 11 14.71 -32.67 -6.12
CA ILE A 11 14.38 -33.74 -7.07
C ILE A 11 15.55 -34.69 -7.38
N THR A 12 16.77 -34.41 -6.91
CA THR A 12 17.95 -35.28 -7.12
C THR A 12 18.57 -35.87 -5.86
N ASP A 13 18.18 -35.42 -4.67
CA ASP A 13 18.75 -35.93 -3.42
C ASP A 13 18.36 -37.38 -3.18
N ARG A 14 19.30 -38.14 -2.61
CA ARG A 14 19.17 -39.58 -2.38
C ARG A 14 19.74 -39.94 -1.01
N GLY A 15 18.91 -39.86 0.02
CA GLY A 15 19.20 -40.32 1.38
C GLY A 15 18.08 -41.20 1.97
N ALA A 16 18.30 -41.69 3.18
CA ALA A 16 17.28 -42.24 4.09
C ALA A 16 17.71 -41.89 5.53
N ALA A 17 16.98 -42.33 6.56
CA ALA A 17 17.42 -42.14 7.95
C ALA A 17 18.79 -42.80 8.23
N ASP A 18 19.83 -41.97 8.30
CA ASP A 18 21.24 -42.33 8.36
C ASP A 18 21.87 -41.92 9.71
N VAL A 19 23.03 -42.52 10.03
CA VAL A 19 23.85 -42.17 11.20
C VAL A 19 25.27 -41.90 10.75
N LEU A 20 25.77 -40.70 10.97
CA LEU A 20 27.08 -40.21 10.50
C LEU A 20 27.94 -39.78 11.70
N HIS A 21 29.25 -40.06 11.63
CA HIS A 21 30.25 -39.67 12.63
C HIS A 21 31.47 -39.05 11.94
N GLY A 22 31.88 -37.84 12.37
CA GLY A 22 33.11 -37.14 11.94
C GLY A 22 34.37 -37.72 12.58
N GLU A 23 34.24 -38.17 13.83
CA GLU A 23 35.32 -38.71 14.65
C GLU A 23 36.32 -37.65 15.15
N ALA A 24 37.41 -37.41 14.43
CA ALA A 24 38.44 -36.50 14.89
C ALA A 24 39.02 -35.76 13.69
N GLY A 25 38.86 -34.45 13.67
CA GLY A 25 39.25 -33.58 12.57
C GLY A 25 38.24 -32.45 12.44
N ASP A 26 38.53 -31.51 11.54
CA ASP A 26 37.52 -30.53 11.09
C ASP A 26 36.74 -31.20 9.95
N ASP A 27 35.54 -31.69 10.23
CA ASP A 27 34.72 -32.48 9.31
C ASP A 27 33.52 -31.70 8.76
N VAL A 28 33.03 -32.13 7.59
CA VAL A 28 31.80 -31.57 6.99
C VAL A 28 30.84 -32.72 6.66
N LEU A 29 29.68 -32.73 7.32
CA LEU A 29 28.68 -33.80 7.26
C LEU A 29 27.38 -33.29 6.63
N TYR A 30 26.78 -34.08 5.74
CA TYR A 30 25.49 -33.79 5.11
C TYR A 30 24.57 -35.01 5.22
N GLY A 31 23.40 -34.88 5.87
CA GLY A 31 22.38 -35.95 5.99
C GLY A 31 21.53 -36.15 4.72
N MET A 32 21.30 -35.06 3.97
CA MET A 32 20.51 -35.01 2.73
C MET A 32 19.01 -35.17 2.95
N THR A 33 18.46 -36.37 2.87
CA THR A 33 17.01 -36.60 3.00
C THR A 33 16.79 -37.75 3.94
N GLY A 34 16.02 -37.58 5.00
CA GLY A 34 15.89 -38.61 6.01
C GLY A 34 15.55 -38.02 7.36
N ASN A 35 15.56 -38.88 8.38
CA ASN A 35 15.58 -38.40 9.75
C ASN A 35 16.92 -38.90 10.30
N ASP A 36 17.92 -38.06 10.22
CA ASP A 36 19.33 -38.38 10.31
C ASP A 36 19.89 -38.08 11.70
N VAL A 37 21.02 -38.71 12.01
CA VAL A 37 21.77 -38.46 13.25
C VAL A 37 23.23 -38.21 12.90
N LEU A 38 23.71 -37.00 13.14
CA LEU A 38 25.07 -36.56 12.81
C LEU A 38 25.85 -36.25 14.09
N PHE A 39 27.07 -36.77 14.18
CA PHE A 39 28.03 -36.47 15.24
C PHE A 39 29.30 -35.87 14.63
N GLY A 40 29.69 -34.66 15.04
CA GLY A 40 31.00 -34.08 14.71
C GLY A 40 32.11 -34.75 15.52
N GLU A 41 31.89 -34.86 16.83
CA GLU A 41 32.75 -35.43 17.86
C GLU A 41 33.91 -34.50 18.27
N GLY A 42 34.89 -34.15 17.43
CA GLY A 42 35.95 -33.27 17.93
C GLY A 42 36.86 -32.56 16.93
N GLN A 43 37.12 -31.29 17.28
CA GLN A 43 37.57 -30.13 16.49
C GLN A 43 36.41 -29.43 15.78
N ASP A 44 36.68 -28.54 14.82
CA ASP A 44 35.71 -27.57 14.31
C ASP A 44 34.93 -28.17 13.13
N ASP A 45 33.70 -28.62 13.37
CA ASP A 45 32.87 -29.36 12.41
C ASP A 45 31.76 -28.49 11.79
N ASP A 46 31.33 -28.83 10.57
CA ASP A 46 30.14 -28.26 9.90
C ASP A 46 29.14 -29.39 9.57
N LEU A 47 28.00 -29.44 10.27
CA LEU A 47 26.95 -30.46 10.15
C LEU A 47 25.69 -29.85 9.52
N ILE A 48 25.19 -30.47 8.45
CA ILE A 48 23.96 -30.07 7.75
C ILE A 48 23.01 -31.27 7.73
N GLY A 49 21.85 -31.16 8.37
CA GLY A 49 20.85 -32.24 8.43
C GLY A 49 20.24 -32.50 7.06
N GLY A 50 19.65 -31.48 6.46
CA GLY A 50 18.99 -31.58 5.16
C GLY A 50 17.47 -31.64 5.34
N THR A 51 16.74 -32.34 4.48
CA THR A 51 15.28 -32.44 4.64
C THR A 51 14.90 -33.55 5.62
N GLY A 52 14.08 -33.22 6.60
CA GLY A 52 13.43 -34.15 7.53
C GLY A 52 13.76 -33.78 8.97
N SER A 53 13.38 -34.61 9.94
CA SER A 53 13.65 -34.30 11.35
C SER A 53 14.95 -34.95 11.77
N ASP A 54 15.96 -34.15 12.09
CA ASP A 54 17.34 -34.55 12.27
C ASP A 54 17.84 -34.32 13.72
N LYS A 55 18.94 -34.99 14.05
CA LYS A 55 19.65 -34.85 15.32
C LYS A 55 21.12 -34.57 15.07
N LEU A 56 21.59 -33.39 15.46
CA LEU A 56 22.97 -32.97 15.25
C LEU A 56 23.66 -32.76 16.60
N TYR A 57 24.89 -33.26 16.71
CA TYR A 57 25.76 -33.13 17.87
C TYR A 57 27.12 -32.62 17.38
N GLY A 58 27.50 -31.38 17.72
CA GLY A 58 28.81 -30.82 17.34
C GLY A 58 29.93 -31.55 18.07
N GLY A 59 29.94 -31.48 19.40
CA GLY A 59 30.86 -32.22 20.24
C GLY A 59 31.88 -31.30 20.90
N SER A 60 33.08 -31.17 20.36
CA SER A 60 34.08 -30.27 20.95
C SER A 60 34.80 -29.49 19.89
N GLY A 61 34.84 -28.17 19.96
CA GLY A 61 35.38 -27.36 18.88
C GLY A 61 34.63 -26.05 18.74
N VAL A 62 34.72 -25.46 17.56
CA VAL A 62 33.82 -24.39 17.11
C VAL A 62 33.01 -24.94 15.95
N ASP A 63 31.85 -25.48 16.29
CA ASP A 63 31.00 -26.26 15.41
C ASP A 63 29.93 -25.39 14.74
N GLY A 64 29.47 -25.85 13.57
CA GLY A 64 28.42 -25.22 12.78
C GLY A 64 27.35 -26.25 12.51
N LEU A 65 26.15 -26.05 13.04
CA LEU A 65 25.04 -26.97 12.89
C LEU A 65 23.90 -26.26 12.18
N LEU A 66 23.42 -26.86 11.09
CA LEU A 66 22.24 -26.44 10.33
C LEU A 66 21.27 -27.61 10.29
N GLY A 67 20.07 -27.45 10.88
CA GLY A 67 19.04 -28.49 10.90
C GLY A 67 18.61 -28.87 9.48
N ASP A 68 18.25 -27.86 8.71
CA ASP A 68 17.68 -28.03 7.38
C ASP A 68 18.68 -28.08 6.20
N ASP A 69 18.13 -28.10 4.98
CA ASP A 69 18.92 -28.05 3.75
C ASP A 69 19.49 -26.65 3.47
N GLY A 70 20.80 -26.61 3.23
CA GLY A 70 21.52 -25.36 2.99
C GLY A 70 23.04 -25.54 2.98
N LEU A 71 23.73 -24.47 3.38
CA LEU A 71 25.19 -24.43 3.45
C LEU A 71 25.65 -23.58 4.63
N ILE A 72 26.71 -24.04 5.30
CA ILE A 72 27.46 -23.24 6.27
C ILE A 72 28.69 -22.62 5.59
N LEU A 73 28.86 -21.32 5.78
CA LEU A 73 29.99 -20.54 5.27
C LEU A 73 30.88 -20.08 6.43
N THR A 74 32.04 -20.73 6.57
CA THR A 74 32.99 -20.49 7.67
C THR A 74 34.14 -19.57 7.26
N SER A 75 34.44 -18.55 8.07
CA SER A 75 35.54 -17.59 7.81
C SER A 75 36.15 -17.00 9.08
N ARG A 76 37.37 -16.42 8.99
CA ARG A 76 38.00 -15.66 10.10
C ARG A 76 37.94 -14.16 9.87
N ASN A 77 37.38 -13.44 10.85
CA ASN A 77 37.22 -11.98 10.76
C ASN A 77 38.56 -11.23 10.70
N GLY A 78 38.62 -10.18 9.89
CA GLY A 78 39.82 -9.33 9.73
C GLY A 78 40.96 -9.95 8.91
N LEU A 79 40.79 -11.18 8.39
CA LEU A 79 41.76 -11.87 7.53
C LEU A 79 41.16 -12.11 6.14
N THR A 80 41.89 -11.76 5.08
CA THR A 80 41.50 -12.11 3.71
C THR A 80 41.88 -13.57 3.45
N GLU A 81 40.95 -14.50 3.65
CA GLU A 81 41.16 -15.94 3.41
C GLU A 81 40.54 -16.40 2.08
N PRO A 82 41.08 -17.45 1.41
CA PRO A 82 40.60 -17.86 0.08
C PRO A 82 39.41 -18.83 0.08
N LEU A 83 38.78 -19.11 1.23
CA LEU A 83 37.66 -20.06 1.31
C LEU A 83 36.32 -19.30 1.22
N TYR A 84 35.50 -19.70 0.24
CA TYR A 84 34.13 -19.29 -0.08
C TYR A 84 33.71 -17.81 0.17
N GLY A 85 33.78 -17.00 -0.89
CA GLY A 85 32.83 -15.89 -1.09
C GLY A 85 33.21 -14.52 -0.52
N LEU A 86 34.10 -14.43 0.48
CA LEU A 86 34.53 -13.14 1.03
C LEU A 86 35.60 -12.45 0.15
N LEU A 87 35.18 -11.42 -0.59
CA LEU A 87 36.09 -10.58 -1.39
C LEU A 87 36.74 -9.43 -0.58
N ALA A 88 36.21 -9.14 0.62
CA ALA A 88 36.69 -8.13 1.54
C ALA A 88 36.59 -8.64 2.98
N ALA A 89 37.56 -8.29 3.84
CA ALA A 89 37.52 -8.68 5.25
C ALA A 89 36.56 -7.79 6.04
N ASN A 90 35.75 -8.38 6.91
CA ASN A 90 34.91 -7.65 7.86
C ASN A 90 35.76 -6.87 8.86
N ALA A 91 35.27 -5.71 9.28
CA ALA A 91 35.89 -4.88 10.30
C ALA A 91 35.16 -5.08 11.64
N GLN A 92 35.93 -5.36 12.69
CA GLN A 92 35.38 -5.42 14.05
C GLN A 92 34.65 -4.12 14.38
N THR A 93 33.39 -4.26 14.80
CA THR A 93 32.48 -3.16 15.07
C THR A 93 31.86 -3.33 16.44
N THR A 94 31.75 -2.24 17.19
CA THR A 94 31.03 -2.21 18.46
C THR A 94 29.67 -1.57 18.22
N LEU A 95 28.61 -2.34 18.40
CA LEU A 95 27.24 -1.85 18.45
C LEU A 95 26.98 -1.31 19.86
N SER A 96 26.37 -0.12 19.97
CA SER A 96 26.14 0.54 21.25
C SER A 96 24.74 1.13 21.36
N MET A 97 24.05 0.79 22.45
CA MET A 97 22.82 1.42 22.92
C MET A 97 23.12 2.27 24.16
N SER A 98 23.69 3.45 23.93
CA SER A 98 24.31 4.25 25.00
C SER A 98 23.35 4.73 26.11
N TRP A 99 22.03 4.79 25.85
CA TRP A 99 21.03 5.11 26.88
C TRP A 99 20.62 3.91 27.75
N LEU A 100 20.93 2.68 27.31
CA LEU A 100 20.62 1.42 28.01
C LEU A 100 21.87 0.67 28.50
N SER A 101 23.07 1.26 28.38
CA SER A 101 24.34 0.65 28.79
C SER A 101 24.53 -0.78 28.24
N THR A 102 24.20 -0.98 26.97
CA THR A 102 24.33 -2.26 26.27
C THR A 102 25.25 -2.07 25.08
N ASP A 103 26.34 -2.83 25.05
CA ASP A 103 27.32 -2.85 23.98
C ASP A 103 27.55 -4.29 23.53
N ALA A 104 27.66 -4.53 22.23
CA ALA A 104 28.00 -5.82 21.67
C ALA A 104 29.10 -5.67 20.61
N VAL A 105 30.03 -6.63 20.56
CA VAL A 105 31.07 -6.66 19.53
C VAL A 105 30.66 -7.65 18.45
N ILE A 106 30.57 -7.17 17.21
CA ILE A 106 30.41 -8.01 16.01
C ILE A 106 31.72 -8.03 15.22
N TYR A 107 31.92 -9.09 14.44
CA TYR A 107 33.11 -9.31 13.63
C TYR A 107 34.43 -9.24 14.42
N ALA A 108 34.47 -9.84 15.61
CA ALA A 108 35.65 -9.83 16.48
C ALA A 108 36.90 -10.31 15.73
N THR A 109 37.97 -9.50 15.75
CA THR A 109 39.16 -9.75 14.91
C THR A 109 39.80 -11.09 15.25
N GLY A 110 39.91 -11.97 14.25
CA GLY A 110 40.51 -13.30 14.39
C GLY A 110 39.58 -14.40 14.91
N GLY A 111 38.34 -14.08 15.27
CA GLY A 111 37.31 -15.08 15.60
C GLY A 111 36.84 -15.82 14.34
N LEU A 112 36.47 -17.09 14.52
CA LEU A 112 35.74 -17.87 13.52
C LEU A 112 34.29 -17.39 13.50
N THR A 113 33.74 -17.18 12.32
CA THR A 113 32.34 -16.82 12.13
C THR A 113 31.77 -17.72 11.05
N LYS A 114 30.62 -18.28 11.35
CA LYS A 114 29.84 -19.13 10.46
C LYS A 114 28.60 -18.34 10.03
N LEU A 115 28.07 -18.67 8.85
CA LEU A 115 26.86 -18.08 8.32
C LEU A 115 26.06 -19.16 7.61
N ALA A 116 24.75 -19.19 7.84
CA ALA A 116 23.85 -20.10 7.16
C ALA A 116 23.42 -19.53 5.79
N ARG A 117 23.12 -20.43 4.86
CA ARG A 117 22.46 -20.11 3.59
C ARG A 117 21.51 -21.22 3.21
N LEU A 118 20.22 -21.00 3.38
CA LEU A 118 19.14 -21.97 3.20
C LEU A 118 18.70 -22.11 1.73
N GLU A 119 18.20 -23.29 1.33
CA GLU A 119 17.62 -23.50 -0.02
C GLU A 119 16.19 -22.92 -0.12
N ALA A 120 15.39 -23.05 0.96
CA ALA A 120 14.08 -22.41 1.12
C ALA A 120 13.61 -22.38 2.61
N PHE A 121 13.49 -21.20 3.20
CA PHE A 121 13.18 -20.96 4.63
C PHE A 121 11.80 -21.46 5.14
N THR A 122 10.95 -22.05 4.29
CA THR A 122 9.61 -22.55 4.70
C THR A 122 9.45 -24.06 4.57
N THR A 123 10.49 -24.72 4.09
CA THR A 123 10.48 -26.15 3.82
C THR A 123 11.61 -26.78 4.58
N GLY A 124 11.27 -27.29 5.77
CA GLY A 124 12.19 -27.90 6.70
C GLY A 124 11.52 -28.88 7.64
N GLY A 125 12.30 -29.52 8.49
CA GLY A 125 11.83 -30.46 9.50
C GLY A 125 12.00 -29.93 10.92
N ASN A 126 11.41 -30.66 11.87
CA ASN A 126 11.58 -30.33 13.29
C ASN A 126 12.84 -31.02 13.83
N ASP A 127 13.85 -30.25 14.20
CA ASP A 127 15.20 -30.73 14.45
C ASP A 127 15.63 -30.64 15.91
N THR A 128 16.72 -31.33 16.25
CA THR A 128 17.35 -31.24 17.56
C THR A 128 18.85 -31.06 17.43
N LEU A 129 19.36 -29.92 17.87
CA LEU A 129 20.76 -29.53 17.74
C LEU A 129 21.39 -29.35 19.12
N TYR A 130 22.58 -29.90 19.31
CA TYR A 130 23.44 -29.67 20.46
C TYR A 130 24.82 -29.22 19.97
N GLY A 131 25.25 -28.00 20.36
CA GLY A 131 26.57 -27.46 20.03
C GLY A 131 27.67 -28.35 20.61
N GLY A 132 27.76 -28.39 21.94
CA GLY A 132 28.75 -29.21 22.64
C GLY A 132 29.63 -28.36 23.53
N LEU A 133 30.94 -28.41 23.29
CA LEU A 133 31.96 -27.65 24.02
C LEU A 133 32.66 -26.67 23.08
N GLY A 134 32.55 -25.37 23.35
CA GLY A 134 33.23 -24.28 22.65
C GLY A 134 32.27 -23.41 21.84
N ASP A 135 32.72 -22.23 21.40
CA ASP A 135 31.84 -21.22 20.78
C ASP A 135 31.19 -21.75 19.46
N ASP A 136 29.93 -22.20 19.52
CA ASP A 136 29.23 -22.87 18.42
C ASP A 136 28.22 -21.98 17.68
N PHE A 137 27.92 -22.34 16.43
CA PHE A 137 26.88 -21.73 15.61
C PHE A 137 25.79 -22.76 15.31
N LEU A 138 24.55 -22.49 15.74
CA LEU A 138 23.40 -23.35 15.53
C LEU A 138 22.30 -22.59 14.78
N HIS A 139 21.72 -23.23 13.79
CA HIS A 139 20.58 -22.71 13.06
C HIS A 139 19.56 -23.83 12.83
N GLY A 140 18.34 -23.66 13.33
CA GLY A 140 17.23 -24.62 13.21
C GLY A 140 16.75 -24.71 11.77
N GLY A 141 16.17 -23.61 11.27
CA GLY A 141 15.60 -23.54 9.94
C GLY A 141 14.09 -23.43 10.03
N ALA A 142 13.37 -24.14 9.16
CA ALA A 142 11.92 -24.16 9.16
C ALA A 142 11.39 -25.37 9.94
N GLY A 143 10.83 -25.15 11.11
CA GLY A 143 10.36 -26.25 11.95
C GLY A 143 10.14 -25.80 13.38
N ASN A 144 9.59 -26.68 14.21
CA ASN A 144 9.61 -26.48 15.66
C ASN A 144 10.85 -27.18 16.21
N ASP A 145 11.91 -26.42 16.37
CA ASP A 145 13.25 -26.92 16.62
C ASP A 145 13.64 -26.83 18.09
N ALA A 146 14.57 -27.70 18.48
CA ALA A 146 15.09 -27.76 19.83
C ALA A 146 16.62 -27.58 19.80
N LEU A 147 17.09 -26.41 20.21
CA LEU A 147 18.49 -26.02 20.13
C LEU A 147 19.09 -25.84 21.53
N SER A 148 20.30 -26.36 21.72
CA SER A 148 21.10 -26.19 22.93
C SER A 148 22.53 -25.89 22.51
N GLY A 149 23.11 -24.77 22.94
CA GLY A 149 24.55 -24.55 22.78
C GLY A 149 25.36 -25.57 23.59
N ALA A 150 24.88 -25.89 24.79
CA ALA A 150 25.46 -26.92 25.65
C ALA A 150 25.45 -28.36 25.11
N GLU A 151 26.37 -29.18 25.61
CA GLU A 151 26.45 -30.63 25.39
C GLU A 151 25.22 -31.41 25.89
N ALA A 152 24.81 -32.41 25.10
CA ALA A 152 23.70 -33.28 25.41
C ALA A 152 24.02 -34.20 26.61
N ILE A 153 23.12 -34.25 27.61
CA ILE A 153 23.34 -35.20 28.71
C ILE A 153 23.30 -36.67 28.20
N PRO A 154 24.06 -37.60 28.82
CA PRO A 154 24.28 -38.95 28.26
C PRO A 154 23.03 -39.79 27.92
N GLY A 155 21.88 -39.45 28.52
CA GLY A 155 20.59 -40.08 28.22
C GLY A 155 20.00 -39.71 26.86
N PHE A 156 20.34 -38.53 26.32
CA PHE A 156 19.86 -38.04 25.02
C PHE A 156 20.83 -38.35 23.89
N TYR A 157 22.14 -38.38 24.18
CA TYR A 157 23.20 -38.84 23.28
C TYR A 157 22.95 -40.25 22.71
N ASN A 158 22.23 -41.10 23.47
CA ASN A 158 21.93 -42.50 23.10
C ASN A 158 20.45 -42.76 22.80
N SER A 159 19.64 -41.72 22.59
CA SER A 159 18.21 -41.87 22.33
C SER A 159 17.93 -42.37 20.90
N SER A 160 16.80 -43.03 20.67
CA SER A 160 16.39 -43.58 19.36
C SER A 160 16.13 -42.48 18.31
N ALA A 161 15.76 -42.91 17.09
CA ALA A 161 15.47 -42.11 15.89
C ALA A 161 14.85 -40.72 16.18
N PRO A 162 15.17 -39.70 15.37
CA PRO A 162 14.67 -38.34 15.57
C PRO A 162 13.15 -38.27 15.78
N SER A 163 12.74 -37.39 16.69
CA SER A 163 11.31 -37.11 16.91
C SER A 163 10.82 -36.27 15.75
N SER A 164 9.61 -36.53 15.25
CA SER A 164 8.98 -35.63 14.27
C SER A 164 8.46 -34.33 14.90
N ASP A 165 8.54 -34.18 16.21
CA ASP A 165 8.08 -33.03 17.01
C ASP A 165 8.84 -33.06 18.34
N PRO A 166 10.07 -32.53 18.40
CA PRO A 166 10.92 -32.57 19.60
C PRO A 166 10.39 -31.64 20.69
N VAL A 167 9.71 -30.54 20.33
CA VAL A 167 9.13 -29.55 21.24
C VAL A 167 7.64 -29.33 20.97
N PRO A 168 6.75 -30.23 21.43
CA PRO A 168 5.32 -30.18 21.10
C PRO A 168 4.63 -28.88 21.52
N TYR A 169 4.02 -28.21 20.55
CA TYR A 169 3.38 -26.90 20.71
C TYR A 169 1.84 -26.97 20.74
N ASP A 170 1.21 -26.30 21.70
CA ASP A 170 -0.24 -26.19 21.84
C ASP A 170 -0.75 -24.88 21.24
N ALA A 171 -1.15 -24.91 19.97
CA ALA A 171 -1.66 -23.75 19.24
C ALA A 171 -2.93 -23.12 19.83
N VAL A 172 -3.71 -23.83 20.65
CA VAL A 172 -4.90 -23.26 21.29
C VAL A 172 -4.51 -22.33 22.43
N ASN A 173 -3.53 -22.75 23.23
CA ASN A 173 -3.06 -21.98 24.38
C ASN A 173 -1.85 -21.10 24.04
N ARG A 174 -1.29 -21.25 22.84
CA ARG A 174 -0.12 -20.55 22.32
C ARG A 174 1.10 -20.69 23.23
N ARG A 175 1.56 -21.94 23.40
CA ARG A 175 2.72 -22.30 24.25
C ARG A 175 3.17 -23.74 24.03
N PHE A 176 4.42 -24.03 24.39
CA PHE A 176 4.93 -25.40 24.51
C PHE A 176 4.20 -26.21 25.59
N THR A 177 3.94 -27.48 25.30
CA THR A 177 3.21 -28.38 26.20
C THR A 177 3.95 -28.61 27.52
N ALA A 178 5.29 -28.57 27.50
CA ALA A 178 6.13 -28.74 28.67
C ALA A 178 6.33 -27.43 29.48
N PHE A 179 5.99 -26.27 28.93
CA PHE A 179 6.15 -24.98 29.59
C PHE A 179 5.02 -24.69 30.60
N ASP A 180 5.37 -24.48 31.87
CA ASP A 180 4.44 -24.05 32.92
C ASP A 180 4.62 -22.55 33.22
N PRO A 181 3.71 -21.67 32.73
CA PRO A 181 3.83 -20.23 32.94
C PRO A 181 3.63 -19.81 34.41
N THR A 182 3.16 -20.71 35.29
CA THR A 182 3.08 -20.44 36.74
C THR A 182 4.39 -20.73 37.47
N HIS A 183 5.29 -21.49 36.84
CA HIS A 183 6.63 -21.80 37.33
C HIS A 183 7.64 -21.70 36.18
N PRO A 184 7.76 -20.52 35.53
CA PRO A 184 8.47 -20.37 34.26
C PRO A 184 9.97 -20.64 34.36
N LEU A 185 10.53 -20.57 35.57
CA LEU A 185 11.96 -20.80 35.83
C LEU A 185 12.26 -22.28 36.12
N SER A 186 11.26 -23.11 36.45
CA SER A 186 11.55 -24.46 36.96
C SER A 186 12.04 -25.41 35.87
N LYS A 187 13.18 -26.07 36.13
CA LYS A 187 13.73 -27.13 35.28
C LYS A 187 12.69 -28.22 35.06
N VAL A 188 12.42 -28.52 33.79
CA VAL A 188 11.54 -29.61 33.40
C VAL A 188 12.30 -30.93 33.50
N SER A 189 11.91 -31.77 34.46
CA SER A 189 12.58 -33.05 34.73
C SER A 189 12.56 -33.97 33.50
N GLY A 190 13.74 -34.34 33.00
CA GLY A 190 13.87 -35.22 31.83
C GLY A 190 13.55 -34.57 30.49
N HIS A 191 13.54 -33.23 30.42
CA HIS A 191 13.50 -32.49 29.16
C HIS A 191 14.78 -32.70 28.35
N LEU A 192 14.66 -32.64 27.01
CA LEU A 192 15.75 -32.94 26.09
C LEU A 192 16.85 -31.87 26.11
N LEU A 193 16.48 -30.58 26.23
CA LEU A 193 17.41 -29.46 26.32
C LEU A 193 17.97 -29.22 27.74
N ASN A 194 17.93 -30.25 28.60
CA ASN A 194 18.59 -30.16 29.90
C ASN A 194 20.08 -30.45 29.74
N PHE A 195 20.92 -29.54 30.23
CA PHE A 195 22.37 -29.68 30.17
C PHE A 195 23.05 -29.78 31.55
N SER A 196 24.37 -29.97 31.54
CA SER A 196 25.22 -30.02 32.74
C SER A 196 26.09 -28.77 32.84
N ALA A 197 25.71 -27.82 33.70
CA ALA A 197 26.42 -26.54 33.93
C ALA A 197 27.81 -26.65 34.60
N GLY A 198 28.50 -27.79 34.46
CA GLY A 198 29.84 -28.03 35.02
C GLY A 198 30.94 -28.10 33.96
N GLU A 199 30.56 -28.02 32.69
CA GLU A 199 31.43 -28.01 31.52
C GLU A 199 31.22 -26.66 30.81
N ASP A 200 32.30 -26.11 30.28
CA ASP A 200 32.36 -24.80 29.61
C ASP A 200 32.05 -25.07 28.13
N ASP A 201 30.86 -24.63 27.72
CA ASP A 201 30.33 -24.75 26.37
C ASP A 201 30.57 -23.51 25.52
N GLY A 202 31.04 -22.39 26.07
CA GLY A 202 31.49 -21.23 25.29
C GLY A 202 30.39 -20.24 24.96
N ASN A 203 30.67 -19.33 24.02
CA ASN A 203 29.77 -18.25 23.64
C ASN A 203 29.03 -18.62 22.34
N ASP A 204 27.83 -19.15 22.48
CA ASP A 204 27.11 -19.74 21.36
C ASP A 204 26.24 -18.71 20.62
N THR A 205 26.00 -18.97 19.34
CA THR A 205 25.01 -18.21 18.55
C THR A 205 23.96 -19.16 17.97
N LEU A 206 22.71 -18.96 18.38
CA LEU A 206 21.57 -19.81 18.06
C LEU A 206 20.49 -19.03 17.30
N PHE A 207 20.00 -19.60 16.19
CA PHE A 207 18.89 -19.08 15.39
C PHE A 207 17.78 -20.14 15.29
N GLY A 208 16.55 -19.83 15.74
CA GLY A 208 15.37 -20.69 15.56
C GLY A 208 14.83 -20.63 14.13
N ASP A 209 14.73 -19.42 13.57
CA ASP A 209 14.18 -19.10 12.24
C ASP A 209 12.65 -19.22 12.19
N ASN A 210 12.03 -20.13 11.44
CA ASN A 210 10.58 -20.13 11.26
C ASN A 210 9.92 -21.35 11.90
N GLY A 211 9.12 -21.12 12.94
CA GLY A 211 8.32 -22.15 13.57
C GLY A 211 8.07 -21.84 15.03
N HIS A 212 8.15 -22.81 15.91
CA HIS A 212 7.98 -22.56 17.35
C HIS A 212 9.13 -23.25 18.06
N ASP A 213 10.13 -22.48 18.42
CA ASP A 213 11.44 -23.00 18.76
C ASP A 213 11.73 -22.91 20.26
N TRP A 214 12.49 -23.88 20.75
CA TRP A 214 13.00 -23.86 22.12
C TRP A 214 14.52 -23.81 22.08
N LEU A 215 15.07 -22.67 22.49
CA LEU A 215 16.50 -22.40 22.52
C LEU A 215 16.98 -22.36 23.97
N VAL A 216 18.12 -23.00 24.24
CA VAL A 216 18.87 -22.92 25.49
C VAL A 216 20.29 -22.53 25.11
N GLY A 217 20.79 -21.41 25.67
CA GLY A 217 22.15 -20.94 25.41
C GLY A 217 23.17 -21.96 25.90
N GLY A 218 23.38 -22.03 27.20
CA GLY A 218 24.41 -22.88 27.77
C GLY A 218 24.99 -22.17 28.97
N THR A 219 26.28 -22.30 29.21
CA THR A 219 27.06 -21.40 30.07
C THR A 219 27.69 -20.26 29.26
N ASP A 220 28.28 -19.28 29.95
CA ASP A 220 29.04 -18.16 29.36
C ASP A 220 28.18 -17.02 28.74
N SER A 221 28.29 -16.68 27.45
CA SER A 221 27.58 -15.49 26.90
C SER A 221 27.04 -15.73 25.52
N ASP A 222 25.75 -16.06 25.49
CA ASP A 222 25.10 -16.56 24.30
C ASP A 222 24.31 -15.48 23.58
N ARG A 223 24.12 -15.71 22.29
CA ARG A 223 23.24 -14.92 21.44
C ARG A 223 22.17 -15.82 20.88
N MET A 224 20.93 -15.59 21.27
CA MET A 224 19.79 -16.37 20.82
C MET A 224 18.81 -15.49 20.07
N PHE A 225 18.34 -15.97 18.93
CA PHE A 225 17.32 -15.34 18.10
C PHE A 225 16.21 -16.38 17.87
N GLY A 226 15.00 -16.12 18.38
CA GLY A 226 13.87 -17.05 18.21
C GLY A 226 13.42 -17.09 16.76
N GLY A 227 13.10 -15.93 16.20
CA GLY A 227 12.68 -15.83 14.80
C GLY A 227 11.17 -15.66 14.68
N LEU A 228 10.53 -16.23 13.67
CA LEU A 228 9.08 -16.18 13.51
C LEU A 228 8.40 -17.30 14.29
N GLY A 229 7.52 -16.91 15.21
CA GLY A 229 6.57 -17.74 15.92
C GLY A 229 6.58 -17.52 17.42
N ASP A 230 6.07 -18.49 18.18
CA ASP A 230 5.99 -18.39 19.63
C ASP A 230 7.15 -19.19 20.24
N ASP A 231 8.22 -18.49 20.60
CA ASP A 231 9.49 -19.12 20.95
C ASP A 231 9.74 -19.13 22.46
N LEU A 232 10.63 -20.02 22.90
CA LEU A 232 11.12 -20.07 24.28
C LEU A 232 12.64 -20.02 24.28
N LEU A 233 13.18 -18.90 24.77
CA LEU A 233 14.62 -18.67 24.85
C LEU A 233 15.02 -18.68 26.33
N ASN A 234 15.99 -19.54 26.66
CA ASN A 234 16.46 -19.72 28.02
C ASN A 234 17.96 -19.45 28.14
N ALA A 235 18.27 -18.22 28.55
CA ALA A 235 19.60 -17.68 28.85
C ALA A 235 19.95 -17.93 30.33
N ASP A 236 19.77 -19.15 30.81
CA ASP A 236 20.16 -19.48 32.18
C ASP A 236 21.33 -20.45 32.16
N ASP A 237 22.47 -19.96 32.64
CA ASP A 237 23.73 -20.71 32.77
C ASP A 237 23.59 -22.03 33.54
N ASN A 238 22.62 -22.11 34.45
CA ASN A 238 22.51 -23.26 35.34
C ASN A 238 21.09 -23.61 35.77
N LEU A 239 20.47 -24.47 34.96
CA LEU A 239 19.14 -25.03 35.23
C LEU A 239 19.05 -25.84 36.54
N GLU A 240 20.15 -26.14 37.23
CA GLU A 240 20.14 -26.87 38.52
C GLU A 240 20.10 -25.96 39.75
N THR A 241 20.12 -24.62 39.60
CA THR A 241 20.12 -23.73 40.76
C THR A 241 18.89 -23.93 41.63
N SER A 242 19.10 -23.84 42.95
CA SER A 242 18.07 -24.13 43.97
C SER A 242 17.40 -25.51 43.83
N GLY A 243 18.07 -26.50 43.22
CA GLY A 243 17.54 -27.85 43.00
C GLY A 243 16.55 -27.92 41.84
N GLY A 244 16.80 -27.16 40.78
CA GLY A 244 15.95 -27.11 39.56
C GLY A 244 14.76 -26.17 39.66
N LEU A 245 14.69 -25.31 40.69
CA LEU A 245 13.67 -24.27 40.78
C LEU A 245 14.07 -23.00 40.04
N ASN A 246 15.37 -22.83 39.83
CA ASN A 246 15.98 -21.72 39.14
C ASN A 246 15.57 -20.33 39.63
N THR A 247 15.46 -20.17 40.95
CA THR A 247 15.00 -18.92 41.59
C THR A 247 16.14 -18.15 42.27
N ALA A 248 17.39 -18.44 41.94
CA ALA A 248 18.56 -17.77 42.51
C ALA A 248 19.49 -17.36 41.36
N ALA A 249 20.14 -16.20 41.51
CA ALA A 249 21.16 -15.79 40.55
C ALA A 249 22.37 -16.72 40.59
N ASP A 250 22.99 -16.93 39.44
CA ASP A 250 24.22 -17.69 39.34
C ASP A 250 25.43 -16.97 39.92
N ALA A 251 26.47 -17.75 40.23
CA ALA A 251 27.68 -17.25 40.90
C ALA A 251 28.74 -16.69 39.91
N GLY A 252 28.35 -16.50 38.65
CA GLY A 252 29.15 -15.94 37.57
C GLY A 252 29.51 -14.47 37.76
N GLY A 253 30.63 -14.05 37.18
CA GLY A 253 31.10 -12.67 37.30
C GLY A 253 30.29 -11.73 36.42
N SER A 254 30.71 -10.47 36.31
CA SER A 254 30.16 -9.52 35.35
C SER A 254 30.52 -9.84 33.88
N ALA A 255 30.82 -11.09 33.54
CA ALA A 255 31.34 -11.54 32.26
C ALA A 255 30.32 -12.33 31.43
N ASP A 256 29.28 -12.85 32.08
CA ASP A 256 28.29 -13.76 31.52
C ASP A 256 27.06 -12.89 31.18
N ALA A 257 26.90 -12.54 29.91
CA ALA A 257 25.98 -11.49 29.46
C ALA A 257 25.25 -11.90 28.18
N ASP A 258 24.19 -12.68 28.36
CA ASP A 258 23.41 -13.19 27.24
C ASP A 258 22.60 -12.10 26.54
N ILE A 259 22.36 -12.31 25.25
CA ILE A 259 21.41 -11.51 24.48
C ILE A 259 20.41 -12.48 23.85
N ALA A 260 19.16 -12.42 24.31
CA ALA A 260 18.06 -13.17 23.76
C ALA A 260 17.11 -12.22 23.04
N VAL A 261 16.91 -12.41 21.75
CA VAL A 261 15.96 -11.69 20.91
C VAL A 261 14.81 -12.63 20.58
N GLY A 262 13.60 -12.32 21.07
CA GLY A 262 12.41 -13.15 20.87
C GLY A 262 12.11 -13.36 19.38
N GLY A 263 11.87 -12.26 18.67
CA GLY A 263 11.41 -12.36 17.29
C GLY A 263 9.91 -12.12 17.24
N GLY A 264 9.21 -12.59 16.22
CA GLY A 264 7.82 -12.23 15.97
C GLY A 264 6.86 -13.30 16.44
N GLY A 265 5.97 -13.00 17.39
CA GLY A 265 4.93 -13.92 17.84
C GLY A 265 4.61 -13.76 19.31
N ARG A 266 4.71 -14.82 20.11
CA ARG A 266 4.56 -14.74 21.56
C ARG A 266 5.66 -15.53 22.23
N ASP A 267 6.61 -14.78 22.76
CA ASP A 267 7.82 -15.39 23.27
C ASP A 267 7.86 -15.49 24.80
N ALA A 268 8.59 -16.49 25.26
CA ALA A 268 8.95 -16.70 26.65
C ALA A 268 10.47 -16.60 26.80
N LEU A 269 10.95 -15.47 27.32
CA LEU A 269 12.36 -15.20 27.54
C LEU A 269 12.71 -15.36 29.02
N ILE A 270 13.70 -16.20 29.30
CA ILE A 270 14.17 -16.54 30.63
C ILE A 270 15.65 -16.15 30.73
N ALA A 271 16.02 -15.43 31.79
CA ALA A 271 17.41 -15.06 32.09
C ALA A 271 17.60 -14.88 33.59
N ASN A 272 18.85 -14.96 34.07
CA ASN A 272 19.14 -15.11 35.49
C ASN A 272 20.22 -14.14 36.04
N ALA A 273 20.97 -13.43 35.20
CA ALA A 273 22.02 -12.49 35.55
C ALA A 273 21.67 -11.03 35.18
N ALA A 274 22.40 -10.07 35.79
CA ALA A 274 22.10 -8.64 35.66
C ALA A 274 22.55 -8.04 34.32
N ASN A 275 23.49 -8.71 33.66
CA ASN A 275 24.07 -8.26 32.40
C ASN A 275 23.31 -8.77 31.18
N ASP A 276 22.42 -9.76 31.37
CA ASP A 276 21.64 -10.32 30.27
C ASP A 276 20.65 -9.31 29.74
N ARG A 277 20.36 -9.45 28.46
CA ARG A 277 19.48 -8.57 27.69
C ARG A 277 18.43 -9.42 27.02
N LEU A 278 17.21 -9.30 27.54
CA LEU A 278 16.03 -9.90 26.92
C LEU A 278 15.38 -8.83 26.05
N MET A 279 15.37 -9.01 24.74
CA MET A 279 14.85 -8.06 23.76
C MET A 279 13.70 -8.68 22.98
N ASP A 280 12.58 -7.96 22.88
CA ASP A 280 11.38 -8.44 22.19
C ASP A 280 10.37 -7.28 22.00
N TRP A 281 9.40 -7.40 21.10
CA TRP A 281 8.56 -6.31 20.58
C TRP A 281 7.60 -5.72 21.62
N LEU A 282 7.38 -4.40 21.54
CA LEU A 282 6.49 -3.69 22.47
C LEU A 282 4.99 -3.99 22.23
N PHE A 283 4.60 -4.33 21.01
CA PHE A 283 3.19 -4.41 20.59
C PHE A 283 2.58 -5.81 20.68
N GLU A 284 3.39 -6.82 20.97
CA GLU A 284 2.94 -8.20 21.08
C GLU A 284 2.33 -8.47 22.47
N ALA A 285 1.04 -8.74 22.49
CA ALA A 285 0.31 -8.99 23.72
C ALA A 285 0.48 -10.44 24.19
N GLY A 286 1.22 -10.62 25.28
CA GLY A 286 1.27 -11.89 26.03
C GLY A 286 2.66 -12.46 26.28
N ASN A 287 3.73 -11.74 25.96
CA ASN A 287 5.11 -12.22 26.10
C ASN A 287 5.49 -12.36 27.58
N THR A 288 6.23 -13.42 27.89
CA THR A 288 6.60 -13.79 29.26
C THR A 288 8.08 -13.53 29.48
N TYR A 289 8.41 -12.72 30.49
CA TYR A 289 9.80 -12.45 30.89
C TYR A 289 9.97 -12.95 32.30
N ALA A 290 10.84 -13.93 32.49
CA ALA A 290 11.05 -14.55 33.79
C ALA A 290 12.47 -14.31 34.28
N ALA A 291 12.60 -13.75 35.49
CA ALA A 291 13.87 -13.52 36.14
C ALA A 291 13.82 -13.84 37.65
N PRO A 292 14.84 -14.51 38.22
CA PRO A 292 14.84 -14.97 39.60
C PRO A 292 15.04 -13.87 40.68
N VAL A 293 15.66 -12.70 40.38
CA VAL A 293 16.04 -11.70 41.42
C VAL A 293 15.78 -10.24 41.02
N ALA A 294 14.88 -9.55 41.74
CA ALA A 294 14.49 -8.16 41.46
C ALA A 294 15.54 -7.05 41.74
N LEU A 295 16.68 -7.36 42.37
CA LEU A 295 17.75 -6.38 42.67
C LEU A 295 18.97 -6.49 41.73
N SER A 296 18.99 -7.51 40.87
CA SER A 296 20.04 -7.84 39.89
C SER A 296 19.41 -8.48 38.64
N ALA A 297 18.20 -8.02 38.27
CA ALA A 297 17.44 -8.60 37.17
C ALA A 297 18.10 -8.26 35.81
N PRO A 298 17.94 -9.14 34.81
CA PRO A 298 18.33 -8.84 33.44
C PRO A 298 17.59 -7.60 32.94
N THR A 299 18.17 -6.91 31.97
CA THR A 299 17.51 -5.76 31.36
C THR A 299 16.56 -6.24 30.29
N VAL A 300 15.27 -6.00 30.49
CA VAL A 300 14.24 -6.26 29.49
C VAL A 300 14.11 -5.01 28.61
N ILE A 301 14.38 -5.19 27.32
CA ILE A 301 14.28 -4.16 26.30
C ILE A 301 13.04 -4.46 25.47
N ARG A 302 12.05 -3.57 25.53
CA ARG A 302 10.91 -3.62 24.63
C ARG A 302 11.24 -2.84 23.37
N ILE A 303 11.46 -3.56 22.27
CA ILE A 303 11.85 -2.98 20.99
C ILE A 303 10.65 -2.15 20.49
N SER A 304 10.88 -0.83 20.35
CA SER A 304 9.85 0.13 19.97
C SER A 304 10.37 1.32 19.17
N VAL A 305 11.70 1.52 19.10
CA VAL A 305 12.31 2.54 18.25
C VAL A 305 13.39 1.96 17.33
N PRO A 306 13.74 2.66 16.24
CA PRO A 306 14.60 2.14 15.17
C PRO A 306 16.00 1.74 15.61
N ARG A 307 16.49 2.35 16.69
CA ARG A 307 17.85 2.08 17.16
C ARG A 307 17.97 0.74 17.88
N GLU A 308 16.93 0.29 18.60
CA GLU A 308 16.95 -1.06 19.18
C GLU A 308 16.75 -2.12 18.11
N MET A 309 15.89 -1.87 17.13
CA MET A 309 15.74 -2.73 15.95
C MET A 309 17.04 -2.88 15.17
N TRP A 310 17.71 -1.77 14.87
CA TRP A 310 18.97 -1.79 14.14
C TRP A 310 20.07 -2.50 14.93
N PHE A 311 20.06 -2.37 16.26
CA PHE A 311 20.96 -3.15 17.12
C PHE A 311 20.71 -4.66 16.97
N ALA A 312 19.45 -5.12 17.09
CA ALA A 312 19.10 -6.53 16.95
C ALA A 312 19.42 -7.08 15.54
N TYR A 313 19.13 -6.30 14.50
CA TYR A 313 19.42 -6.60 13.11
C TYR A 313 20.92 -6.79 12.83
N GLU A 314 21.75 -5.79 13.18
CA GLU A 314 23.21 -5.88 12.97
C GLU A 314 23.85 -6.95 13.86
N LEU A 315 23.25 -7.23 15.03
CA LEU A 315 23.71 -8.30 15.91
C LEU A 315 23.45 -9.68 15.27
N GLY A 316 22.26 -9.91 14.71
CA GLY A 316 21.90 -11.15 14.00
C GLY A 316 22.73 -11.36 12.74
N LEU A 317 22.84 -10.34 11.87
CA LEU A 317 23.72 -10.39 10.70
C LEU A 317 25.20 -10.59 11.07
N GLY A 318 25.64 -9.98 12.16
CA GLY A 318 26.98 -10.17 12.69
C GLY A 318 27.21 -11.56 13.30
N GLY A 319 26.13 -12.24 13.70
CA GLY A 319 26.11 -13.59 14.27
C GLY A 319 26.03 -14.71 13.25
N GLY A 320 25.73 -14.40 11.98
CA GLY A 320 25.72 -15.39 10.91
C GLY A 320 24.36 -15.64 10.27
N ALA A 321 23.40 -14.72 10.45
CA ALA A 321 22.12 -14.83 9.79
C ALA A 321 22.23 -14.92 8.24
N ASP A 322 21.38 -15.73 7.61
CA ASP A 322 21.25 -15.92 6.16
C ASP A 322 20.91 -14.63 5.43
N SER A 323 21.93 -14.08 4.77
CA SER A 323 21.85 -12.85 3.98
C SER A 323 21.29 -13.02 2.56
N THR A 324 20.89 -14.23 2.14
CA THR A 324 20.52 -14.49 0.73
C THR A 324 19.10 -14.09 0.36
N TYR A 325 18.26 -13.79 1.34
CA TYR A 325 16.97 -13.14 1.13
C TYR A 325 16.89 -11.80 1.88
N ALA A 326 15.90 -10.99 1.49
CA ALA A 326 15.71 -9.65 2.03
C ALA A 326 15.22 -9.73 3.48
N GLU A 327 16.17 -9.86 4.41
CA GLU A 327 15.99 -9.45 5.78
C GLU A 327 15.27 -8.08 5.82
N PRO A 328 14.32 -7.90 6.74
CA PRO A 328 14.30 -8.56 8.06
C PRO A 328 13.12 -9.51 8.34
N ASN A 329 12.37 -9.98 7.32
CA ASN A 329 11.08 -10.66 7.54
C ASN A 329 11.15 -12.20 7.56
N GLY A 330 12.33 -12.81 7.61
CA GLY A 330 12.49 -14.28 7.53
C GLY A 330 13.02 -14.86 8.83
N GLU A 331 14.31 -14.65 9.09
CA GLU A 331 15.08 -15.46 10.04
C GLU A 331 15.16 -14.86 11.44
N LEU A 332 15.32 -13.54 11.53
CA LEU A 332 15.41 -12.87 12.83
C LEU A 332 14.02 -12.58 13.44
N GLY A 333 12.94 -12.90 12.72
CA GLY A 333 11.57 -12.60 13.13
C GLY A 333 11.37 -11.14 13.49
N LEU A 334 12.11 -10.22 12.87
CA LEU A 334 12.02 -8.83 13.28
C LEU A 334 10.68 -8.30 12.79
N ASP A 335 9.75 -8.09 13.72
CA ASP A 335 8.50 -7.42 13.42
C ASP A 335 8.85 -6.02 12.93
N GLN A 336 8.79 -5.83 11.61
CA GLN A 336 8.55 -4.53 11.03
C GLN A 336 7.11 -4.12 11.34
N GLY A 337 6.77 -4.04 12.63
CA GLY A 337 5.61 -3.37 13.18
C GLY A 337 5.72 -1.91 12.77
N TRP A 338 5.45 -1.72 11.49
CA TRP A 338 5.29 -0.56 10.66
C TRP A 338 5.88 0.72 11.21
N ILE A 339 7.15 1.00 10.92
CA ILE A 339 7.72 2.30 11.27
C ILE A 339 8.28 2.97 10.02
N GLU A 340 7.39 3.69 9.34
CA GLU A 340 7.72 5.00 8.81
C GLU A 340 8.49 5.76 9.91
N THR A 341 9.79 5.99 9.78
CA THR A 341 10.57 6.66 10.84
C THR A 341 10.95 8.06 10.43
N TRP A 342 10.93 8.98 11.38
CA TRP A 342 11.49 10.32 11.21
C TRP A 342 13.00 10.27 11.44
N GLN A 343 13.76 10.36 10.36
CA GLN A 343 15.22 10.32 10.39
C GLN A 343 15.83 11.70 10.17
N GLN A 344 17.05 11.90 10.68
CA GLN A 344 17.86 13.06 10.34
C GLN A 344 18.37 12.95 8.90
N MET A 345 18.38 14.06 8.17
CA MET A 345 18.95 14.11 6.83
C MET A 345 20.41 14.60 6.91
N GLY A 346 21.33 13.65 7.09
CA GLY A 346 22.75 13.92 7.32
C GLY A 346 23.08 14.09 8.81
N GLU A 347 24.35 13.87 9.14
CA GLU A 347 24.83 13.97 10.53
C GLU A 347 24.53 15.36 11.13
N ASN A 348 23.88 15.40 12.29
CA ASN A 348 23.53 16.58 13.08
C ASN A 348 22.39 17.47 12.53
N SER A 349 21.58 17.02 11.56
CA SER A 349 20.47 17.86 11.07
C SER A 349 19.36 18.07 12.10
N ALA A 350 19.26 17.22 13.14
CA ALA A 350 18.33 17.40 14.26
C ALA A 350 18.97 16.97 15.60
N GLN A 351 20.27 17.17 15.74
CA GLN A 351 21.03 16.94 16.97
C GLN A 351 22.11 18.01 17.13
N THR A 352 22.61 18.18 18.35
CA THR A 352 23.66 19.15 18.68
C THR A 352 23.27 20.58 18.28
N ARG A 353 23.88 21.19 17.26
CA ARG A 353 23.57 22.53 16.75
C ARG A 353 22.75 22.55 15.46
N GLY A 354 22.13 21.43 15.09
CA GLY A 354 21.22 21.38 13.94
C GLY A 354 21.88 21.68 12.59
N LEU A 355 21.04 21.97 11.60
CA LEU A 355 21.41 22.35 10.23
C LEU A 355 22.11 23.71 10.16
N SER A 356 21.67 24.68 10.97
CA SER A 356 22.23 26.03 11.04
C SER A 356 23.69 25.94 11.48
N ASN A 357 23.95 25.29 12.60
CA ASN A 357 25.27 25.12 13.21
C ASN A 357 26.02 26.45 13.36
N THR A 358 25.32 27.47 13.88
CA THR A 358 25.85 28.82 14.04
C THR A 358 25.97 29.20 15.52
N MET A 359 26.56 30.36 15.84
CA MET A 359 26.66 30.84 17.23
C MET A 359 25.57 31.88 17.56
N GLY A 360 24.66 32.13 16.62
CA GLY A 360 23.53 33.03 16.77
C GLY A 360 22.21 32.27 16.86
N SER A 361 21.12 33.00 17.09
CA SER A 361 19.76 32.47 17.02
C SER A 361 19.35 32.23 15.57
N SER A 362 18.98 30.99 15.24
CA SER A 362 18.38 30.61 13.96
C SER A 362 16.90 30.30 14.11
N ARG A 363 16.03 30.90 13.28
CA ARG A 363 14.56 30.84 13.46
C ARG A 363 13.78 30.69 12.16
N LYS A 364 12.49 30.34 12.31
CA LYS A 364 11.46 30.35 11.24
C LYS A 364 11.94 29.78 9.90
N PRO A 365 12.20 28.47 9.83
CA PRO A 365 12.67 27.86 8.61
C PRO A 365 11.60 27.88 7.51
N ALA A 366 12.05 27.83 6.25
CA ALA A 366 11.25 27.55 5.07
C ALA A 366 11.96 26.48 4.24
N VAL A 367 11.22 25.53 3.69
CA VAL A 367 11.78 24.38 2.96
C VAL A 367 11.06 24.17 1.63
N VAL A 368 11.82 23.81 0.59
CA VAL A 368 11.30 23.29 -0.69
C VAL A 368 12.18 22.14 -1.16
N VAL A 369 11.65 21.28 -2.03
CA VAL A 369 12.44 20.25 -2.69
C VAL A 369 12.73 20.67 -4.12
N TRP A 370 14.01 20.85 -4.44
CA TRP A 370 14.49 21.24 -5.75
C TRP A 370 15.39 20.15 -6.33
N ASN A 371 15.07 19.66 -7.53
CA ASN A 371 15.77 18.54 -8.17
C ASN A 371 15.89 17.29 -7.27
N GLY A 372 14.82 17.00 -6.52
CA GLY A 372 14.76 15.88 -5.58
C GLY A 372 15.62 16.03 -4.33
N LYS A 373 16.08 17.26 -4.02
CA LYS A 373 16.87 17.56 -2.83
C LYS A 373 16.26 18.72 -2.05
N PRO A 374 16.17 18.65 -0.72
CA PRO A 374 15.66 19.77 0.06
C PRO A 374 16.62 20.97 0.05
N VAL A 375 16.02 22.14 0.05
CA VAL A 375 16.65 23.45 0.22
C VAL A 375 15.94 24.10 1.39
N VAL A 376 16.71 24.58 2.37
CA VAL A 376 16.17 25.18 3.60
C VAL A 376 16.72 26.58 3.75
N ALA A 377 15.84 27.54 4.04
CA ALA A 377 16.16 28.92 4.35
C ALA A 377 15.70 29.27 5.78
N TRP A 378 16.41 30.17 6.46
CA TRP A 378 16.07 30.60 7.82
C TRP A 378 16.58 32.02 8.11
N GLU A 379 16.10 32.65 9.17
CA GLU A 379 16.65 33.92 9.68
C GLU A 379 17.70 33.64 10.77
N ASP A 380 18.82 34.36 10.77
CA ASP A 380 19.96 34.12 11.67
C ASP A 380 20.67 35.44 12.03
N ASP A 381 21.10 35.60 13.29
CA ASP A 381 21.76 36.81 13.81
C ASP A 381 23.29 36.68 14.06
N THR A 382 23.92 35.60 13.61
CA THR A 382 25.37 35.32 13.78
C THR A 382 26.25 36.43 13.20
N GLY A 383 25.77 37.15 12.18
CA GLY A 383 26.45 38.28 11.55
C GLY A 383 26.46 39.58 12.38
N GLY A 384 25.71 39.63 13.48
CA GLY A 384 25.49 40.82 14.33
C GLY A 384 24.19 41.58 14.02
N ASP A 385 23.53 41.24 12.92
CA ASP A 385 22.18 41.64 12.51
C ASP A 385 21.44 40.45 11.89
N TRP A 386 20.11 40.50 11.87
CA TRP A 386 19.26 39.42 11.35
C TRP A 386 19.33 39.39 9.81
N GLU A 387 19.79 38.27 9.26
CA GLU A 387 19.97 38.03 7.83
C GLU A 387 19.35 36.69 7.43
N ILE A 388 19.06 36.51 6.13
CA ILE A 388 18.49 35.27 5.59
C ILE A 388 19.60 34.33 5.16
N TYR A 389 19.62 33.13 5.71
CA TYR A 389 20.57 32.07 5.35
C TYR A 389 19.88 30.96 4.58
N LEU A 390 20.63 30.23 3.77
CA LEU A 390 20.10 29.17 2.92
C LEU A 390 21.15 28.08 2.60
N LYS A 391 20.77 26.82 2.77
CA LYS A 391 21.56 25.63 2.40
C LYS A 391 20.74 24.64 1.56
N GLN A 392 21.43 23.82 0.78
CA GLN A 392 20.89 22.71 0.00
C GLN A 392 21.54 21.39 0.41
N TRP A 393 20.73 20.32 0.44
CA TRP A 393 21.21 18.95 0.54
C TRP A 393 21.83 18.48 -0.78
N THR A 394 23.08 18.00 -0.73
CA THR A 394 23.80 17.46 -1.89
C THR A 394 24.19 15.98 -1.72
N GLY A 395 23.97 15.41 -0.53
CA GLY A 395 24.19 13.99 -0.23
C GLY A 395 23.15 13.08 -0.89
N ASP A 396 23.29 11.76 -0.73
CA ASP A 396 22.27 10.81 -1.17
C ASP A 396 21.01 10.95 -0.29
N VAL A 397 19.81 11.00 -0.90
CA VAL A 397 18.56 11.14 -0.12
C VAL A 397 18.32 9.91 0.76
N PHE A 398 18.80 8.76 0.31
CA PHE A 398 18.56 7.46 0.95
C PHE A 398 19.71 7.04 1.89
N ASN A 399 20.70 7.90 2.10
CA ASN A 399 21.78 7.66 3.06
C ASN A 399 21.78 8.77 4.13
N PRO A 400 21.09 8.56 5.27
CA PRO A 400 20.97 9.56 6.33
C PRO A 400 22.30 9.85 7.05
N LEU A 401 23.33 9.03 6.84
CA LEU A 401 24.68 9.22 7.40
C LEU A 401 25.64 9.95 6.44
N ALA A 402 25.17 10.32 5.23
CA ALA A 402 25.98 11.10 4.32
C ALA A 402 26.22 12.52 4.87
N THR A 403 27.42 13.07 4.68
CA THR A 403 27.65 14.52 4.87
C THR A 403 27.30 15.23 3.56
N GLY A 404 26.42 16.23 3.60
CA GLY A 404 25.83 16.75 2.35
C GLY A 404 25.23 18.15 2.34
N TRP A 405 25.09 18.86 3.47
CA TRP A 405 24.55 20.22 3.45
C TRP A 405 25.60 21.25 2.99
N THR A 406 25.26 22.04 1.97
CA THR A 406 26.16 23.05 1.39
C THR A 406 25.42 24.36 1.07
N ASP A 407 26.15 25.47 0.98
CA ASP A 407 25.61 26.76 0.54
C ASP A 407 25.11 26.68 -0.92
N LEU A 408 23.84 27.00 -1.16
CA LEU A 408 23.33 27.17 -2.52
C LEU A 408 23.68 28.56 -3.03
N GLY A 409 24.87 28.65 -3.64
CA GLY A 409 25.49 29.91 -4.07
C GLY A 409 26.42 30.48 -3.00
N ALA A 410 27.54 31.05 -3.42
CA ALA A 410 28.59 31.45 -2.49
C ALA A 410 28.11 32.49 -1.46
N GLY A 411 28.23 32.16 -0.17
CA GLY A 411 27.86 33.04 0.94
C GLY A 411 26.38 33.02 1.31
N SER A 412 25.57 32.09 0.78
CA SER A 412 24.16 31.98 1.16
C SER A 412 23.97 31.35 2.54
N GLY A 413 24.86 30.45 2.96
CA GLY A 413 24.82 29.75 4.25
C GLY A 413 25.95 30.18 5.20
N SER A 414 26.67 31.24 4.86
CA SER A 414 27.83 31.75 5.60
C SER A 414 27.99 33.27 5.44
N GLY A 415 28.86 33.92 6.22
CA GLY A 415 29.08 35.38 6.09
C GLY A 415 27.88 36.20 6.58
N ARG A 416 27.31 37.06 5.72
CA ARG A 416 26.09 37.88 6.00
C ARG A 416 24.84 37.35 5.30
N GLY A 417 24.84 36.07 4.92
CA GLY A 417 23.72 35.41 4.29
C GLY A 417 23.36 35.94 2.89
N LEU A 418 22.17 35.54 2.43
CA LEU A 418 21.60 35.88 1.14
C LEU A 418 21.16 37.35 1.06
N SER A 419 20.48 37.88 2.06
CA SER A 419 19.97 39.27 2.07
C SER A 419 21.11 40.30 1.98
N ASN A 420 22.19 40.08 2.74
CA ASN A 420 23.47 40.79 2.68
C ASN A 420 23.33 42.32 2.59
N ASN A 421 22.61 42.90 3.54
CA ASN A 421 22.41 44.35 3.62
C ASN A 421 22.54 44.81 5.09
N TRP A 422 22.24 46.07 5.43
CA TRP A 422 22.48 46.58 6.80
C TRP A 422 21.17 46.75 7.59
N GLY A 423 20.07 46.26 7.03
CA GLY A 423 18.75 46.21 7.66
C GLY A 423 18.49 44.84 8.28
N LEU A 424 17.45 44.76 9.09
CA LEU A 424 16.98 43.50 9.66
C LEU A 424 16.16 42.76 8.60
N SER A 425 16.53 41.51 8.30
CA SER A 425 15.83 40.63 7.37
C SER A 425 15.20 39.46 8.12
N PHE A 426 13.91 39.24 7.93
CA PHE A 426 13.12 38.26 8.68
C PHE A 426 12.14 37.50 7.80
N GLN A 427 11.61 36.39 8.33
CA GLN A 427 10.53 35.58 7.76
C GLN A 427 10.77 35.20 6.29
N PRO A 428 11.81 34.40 6.02
CA PRO A 428 12.01 33.91 4.67
C PRO A 428 10.85 33.02 4.25
N THR A 429 10.43 33.15 3.00
CA THR A 429 9.60 32.18 2.28
C THR A 429 10.38 31.67 1.09
N LEU A 430 10.21 30.39 0.79
CA LEU A 430 10.93 29.69 -0.25
C LEU A 430 9.92 29.07 -1.21
N GLY A 431 10.18 29.20 -2.51
CA GLY A 431 9.32 28.65 -3.55
C GLY A 431 10.13 28.19 -4.76
N LEU A 432 9.43 27.66 -5.76
CA LEU A 432 10.00 27.30 -7.06
C LEU A 432 9.35 28.15 -8.17
N TYR A 433 10.10 28.42 -9.23
CA TYR A 433 9.59 29.08 -10.43
C TYR A 433 10.26 28.53 -11.70
N GLY A 434 9.67 28.79 -12.86
CA GLY A 434 10.10 28.24 -14.15
C GLY A 434 9.17 27.11 -14.64
N PRO A 435 9.41 26.58 -15.86
CA PRO A 435 8.63 25.45 -16.39
C PRO A 435 8.91 24.16 -15.62
N ASP A 436 8.02 23.17 -15.71
CA ASP A 436 8.08 21.94 -14.89
C ASP A 436 9.38 21.14 -15.10
N ASP A 437 9.98 21.21 -16.28
CA ASP A 437 11.24 20.56 -16.65
C ASP A 437 12.49 21.36 -16.27
N ASN A 438 12.35 22.58 -15.74
CA ASN A 438 13.46 23.44 -15.34
C ASN A 438 13.06 24.42 -14.22
N LEU A 439 12.64 23.86 -13.09
CA LEU A 439 12.32 24.61 -11.89
C LEU A 439 13.58 25.20 -11.24
N ASN A 440 13.46 26.40 -10.67
CA ASN A 440 14.51 27.14 -9.99
C ASN A 440 14.02 27.68 -8.64
N PRO A 441 14.86 27.68 -7.59
CA PRO A 441 14.51 28.29 -6.30
C PRO A 441 14.29 29.80 -6.37
N ILE A 442 13.38 30.30 -5.55
CA ILE A 442 13.12 31.72 -5.33
C ILE A 442 12.89 31.96 -3.83
N VAL A 443 13.50 33.00 -3.29
CA VAL A 443 13.41 33.36 -1.86
C VAL A 443 12.82 34.76 -1.76
N ALA A 444 11.85 34.95 -0.87
CA ALA A 444 11.37 36.27 -0.46
C ALA A 444 11.51 36.45 1.05
N TRP A 445 11.66 37.69 1.51
CA TRP A 445 11.75 38.03 2.94
C TRP A 445 11.27 39.45 3.18
N MET A 446 11.00 39.80 4.44
CA MET A 446 10.74 41.19 4.85
C MET A 446 12.01 41.84 5.38
N ASP A 447 12.20 43.13 5.09
CA ASP A 447 13.48 43.80 5.30
C ASP A 447 13.28 45.27 5.70
N LEU A 448 14.08 45.77 6.65
CA LEU A 448 13.99 47.13 7.18
C LEU A 448 15.05 48.11 6.62
N SER A 449 15.85 47.70 5.63
CA SER A 449 16.98 48.48 5.11
C SER A 449 16.59 49.82 4.45
N MET A 450 15.33 49.98 4.05
CA MET A 450 14.81 51.22 3.44
C MET A 450 14.12 52.16 4.44
N GLY A 451 14.06 51.83 5.72
CA GLY A 451 13.47 52.65 6.79
C GLY A 451 12.02 52.31 7.16
N ASN A 452 11.38 51.44 6.37
CA ASN A 452 10.12 50.74 6.64
C ASN A 452 10.29 49.26 6.23
N TRP A 453 9.40 48.39 6.70
CA TRP A 453 9.39 46.98 6.28
C TRP A 453 8.95 46.87 4.83
N GLU A 454 9.75 46.22 4.01
CA GLU A 454 9.49 46.00 2.58
C GLU A 454 9.74 44.52 2.23
N VAL A 455 9.05 44.02 1.21
CA VAL A 455 9.22 42.65 0.72
C VAL A 455 10.25 42.64 -0.40
N PHE A 456 11.31 41.85 -0.21
CA PHE A 456 12.36 41.64 -1.18
C PHE A 456 12.39 40.22 -1.70
N VAL A 457 12.91 40.06 -2.93
CA VAL A 457 13.06 38.77 -3.60
C VAL A 457 14.45 38.60 -4.20
N ARG A 458 14.94 37.36 -4.18
CA ARG A 458 16.00 36.87 -5.08
C ARG A 458 15.58 35.58 -5.76
N ARG A 459 16.02 35.41 -7.00
CA ARG A 459 15.72 34.26 -7.85
C ARG A 459 17.01 33.53 -8.18
N TRP A 460 16.99 32.21 -8.13
CA TRP A 460 18.10 31.40 -8.61
C TRP A 460 18.08 31.36 -10.13
N ASP A 461 19.24 31.58 -10.75
CA ASP A 461 19.44 31.41 -12.19
C ASP A 461 20.39 30.22 -12.41
N SER A 462 19.82 29.08 -12.80
CA SER A 462 20.59 27.87 -13.12
C SER A 462 21.55 28.05 -14.29
N GLY A 463 21.32 29.02 -15.18
CA GLY A 463 22.20 29.33 -16.29
C GLY A 463 23.53 29.96 -15.85
N SER A 464 23.49 30.83 -14.83
CA SER A 464 24.69 31.45 -14.24
C SER A 464 25.20 30.75 -12.97
N GLY A 465 24.38 29.91 -12.33
CA GLY A 465 24.70 29.27 -11.06
C GLY A 465 24.76 30.26 -9.90
N ALA A 466 23.96 31.32 -9.94
CA ALA A 466 23.97 32.40 -8.97
C ALA A 466 22.57 32.97 -8.72
N TRP A 467 22.42 33.67 -7.60
CA TRP A 467 21.23 34.44 -7.29
C TRP A 467 21.19 35.76 -8.06
N THR A 468 20.01 36.16 -8.53
CA THR A 468 19.78 37.49 -9.11
C THR A 468 20.04 38.60 -8.09
N PRO A 469 20.26 39.85 -8.54
CA PRO A 469 20.23 41.00 -7.65
C PRO A 469 18.93 41.08 -6.85
N THR A 470 19.00 41.61 -5.63
CA THR A 470 17.83 41.83 -4.76
C THR A 470 16.81 42.77 -5.42
N GLU A 471 15.55 42.37 -5.47
CA GLU A 471 14.42 43.12 -6.04
C GLU A 471 13.45 43.53 -4.93
N ASN A 472 13.07 44.82 -4.84
CA ASN A 472 11.96 45.26 -3.96
C ASN A 472 10.63 45.02 -4.71
N VAL A 473 9.76 44.22 -4.12
CA VAL A 473 8.47 43.82 -4.71
C VAL A 473 7.33 44.73 -4.27
N SER A 474 7.25 45.09 -2.99
CA SER A 474 6.18 45.93 -2.44
C SER A 474 6.29 47.35 -2.99
N ALA A 475 7.44 47.99 -2.76
CA ALA A 475 7.80 49.33 -3.19
C ALA A 475 6.70 50.37 -2.93
N ASN A 476 6.13 50.36 -1.72
CA ASN A 476 5.06 51.26 -1.31
C ASN A 476 5.48 52.09 -0.09
N THR A 477 4.53 52.81 0.52
CA THR A 477 4.82 53.66 1.70
C THR A 477 4.38 53.02 3.01
N GLY A 478 3.65 51.90 2.94
CA GLY A 478 3.21 51.10 4.08
C GLY A 478 4.31 50.20 4.61
N ALA A 479 4.02 49.45 5.67
CA ALA A 479 4.89 48.35 6.09
C ALA A 479 4.39 47.07 5.42
N SER A 480 5.27 46.37 4.71
CA SER A 480 4.99 45.11 4.03
C SER A 480 5.71 43.95 4.74
N VAL A 481 4.96 42.97 5.24
CA VAL A 481 5.47 41.89 6.09
C VAL A 481 4.92 40.52 5.68
N ALA A 482 5.51 39.45 6.23
CA ALA A 482 5.07 38.06 6.07
C ALA A 482 4.78 37.64 4.61
N PRO A 483 5.78 37.70 3.71
CA PRO A 483 5.60 37.30 2.33
C PRO A 483 5.34 35.79 2.18
N PHE A 484 4.56 35.41 1.17
CA PHE A 484 4.31 34.04 0.77
C PHE A 484 4.47 33.88 -0.75
N LEU A 485 5.25 32.88 -1.18
CA LEU A 485 5.49 32.57 -2.59
C LEU A 485 4.61 31.40 -3.06
N LEU A 486 4.03 31.55 -4.26
CA LEU A 486 3.33 30.51 -4.99
C LEU A 486 3.87 30.44 -6.42
N ARG A 487 4.06 29.24 -6.95
CA ARG A 487 4.30 29.05 -8.39
C ARG A 487 2.98 29.14 -9.14
N GLY A 488 2.87 30.02 -10.14
CA GLY A 488 1.71 30.10 -11.03
C GLY A 488 1.67 28.95 -12.06
N ALA A 489 0.49 28.69 -12.63
CA ALA A 489 0.31 27.65 -13.64
C ALA A 489 1.09 27.93 -14.95
N ASP A 490 1.48 29.18 -15.18
CA ASP A 490 2.37 29.60 -16.27
C ASP A 490 3.86 29.47 -15.94
N GLY A 491 4.18 28.93 -14.75
CA GLY A 491 5.53 28.81 -14.20
C GLY A 491 6.10 30.10 -13.60
N ASN A 492 5.38 31.24 -13.68
CA ASN A 492 5.85 32.48 -13.09
C ASN A 492 5.52 32.55 -11.60
N PRO A 493 6.38 33.19 -10.77
CA PRO A 493 6.10 33.34 -9.36
C PRO A 493 4.98 34.36 -9.10
N ILE A 494 4.12 34.03 -8.15
CA ILE A 494 3.11 34.87 -7.53
C ILE A 494 3.55 35.08 -6.08
N ILE A 495 3.38 36.30 -5.57
CA ILE A 495 3.74 36.65 -4.20
C ILE A 495 2.60 37.39 -3.54
N ALA A 496 2.25 36.96 -2.33
CA ALA A 496 1.32 37.65 -1.45
C ALA A 496 2.04 38.14 -0.20
N TRP A 497 1.56 39.22 0.42
CA TRP A 497 2.09 39.74 1.67
C TRP A 497 1.02 40.54 2.41
N GLN A 498 1.30 40.86 3.67
CA GLN A 498 0.48 41.76 4.49
C GLN A 498 1.01 43.18 4.35
N ASP A 499 0.14 44.13 4.04
CA ASP A 499 0.49 45.53 3.82
C ASP A 499 -0.30 46.44 4.76
N MET A 500 0.40 47.35 5.43
CA MET A 500 -0.26 48.37 6.24
C MET A 500 -0.72 49.54 5.35
N ASP A 501 -2.03 49.72 5.15
CA ASP A 501 -2.54 50.81 4.32
C ASP A 501 -2.17 52.18 4.94
N PRO A 502 -1.46 53.04 4.21
CA PRO A 502 -1.14 54.39 4.66
C PRO A 502 -2.37 55.30 4.86
N THR A 503 -3.58 54.92 4.40
CA THR A 503 -4.80 55.73 4.55
C THR A 503 -5.77 55.28 5.64
N GLY A 504 -5.77 54.00 6.02
CA GLY A 504 -6.69 53.37 6.99
C GLY A 504 -6.09 52.89 8.32
N GLN A 505 -4.77 52.65 8.41
CA GLN A 505 -4.11 51.95 9.56
C GLN A 505 -4.61 50.51 9.80
N ASP A 506 -5.18 49.87 8.80
CA ASP A 506 -5.52 48.44 8.72
C ASP A 506 -4.43 47.65 7.98
N TRP A 507 -4.39 46.34 8.23
CA TRP A 507 -3.49 45.39 7.56
C TRP A 507 -4.28 44.64 6.50
N GLU A 508 -3.80 44.69 5.27
CA GLU A 508 -4.51 44.17 4.09
C GLU A 508 -3.65 43.14 3.35
N VAL A 509 -4.29 42.22 2.65
CA VAL A 509 -3.60 41.20 1.85
C VAL A 509 -3.34 41.72 0.45
N TYR A 510 -2.06 41.84 0.09
CA TYR A 510 -1.63 42.29 -1.22
C TYR A 510 -1.05 41.13 -2.04
N VAL A 511 -1.27 41.14 -3.36
CA VAL A 511 -0.82 40.10 -4.29
C VAL A 511 -0.25 40.71 -5.58
N LYS A 512 0.94 40.27 -5.98
CA LYS A 512 1.56 40.54 -7.30
C LYS A 512 1.98 39.23 -7.98
N ARG A 513 2.10 39.29 -9.31
CA ARG A 513 2.69 38.23 -10.13
C ARG A 513 3.84 38.75 -10.97
N TRP A 514 4.81 37.91 -11.26
CA TRP A 514 5.85 38.20 -12.24
C TRP A 514 5.32 37.96 -13.65
N ASN A 515 5.47 38.92 -14.55
CA ASN A 515 5.01 38.79 -15.94
C ASN A 515 6.12 38.43 -16.95
N GLY A 516 7.29 38.01 -16.47
CA GLY A 516 8.49 37.82 -17.27
C GLY A 516 9.47 38.99 -17.23
N SER A 517 9.02 40.20 -16.88
CA SER A 517 9.85 41.42 -16.87
C SER A 517 9.71 42.30 -15.64
N ALA A 518 8.55 42.28 -14.97
CA ALA A 518 8.26 43.06 -13.79
C ALA A 518 7.21 42.38 -12.91
N TRP A 519 7.20 42.76 -11.63
CA TRP A 519 6.11 42.46 -10.70
C TRP A 519 4.92 43.38 -10.99
N VAL A 520 3.77 42.78 -11.28
CA VAL A 520 2.52 43.49 -11.60
C VAL A 520 1.38 42.98 -10.74
N GLU A 521 0.36 43.83 -10.52
CA GLU A 521 -0.85 43.41 -9.81
C GLU A 521 -1.53 42.23 -10.51
N MET A 522 -2.07 41.31 -9.71
CA MET A 522 -2.88 40.19 -10.17
C MET A 522 -4.36 40.58 -10.11
N GLY A 523 -4.76 41.47 -11.03
CA GLY A 523 -6.05 42.14 -11.02
C GLY A 523 -5.95 43.55 -10.44
N ALA A 524 -6.81 44.46 -10.90
CA ALA A 524 -6.78 45.84 -10.44
C ALA A 524 -7.10 45.91 -8.94
N GLY A 525 -6.24 46.58 -8.15
CA GLY A 525 -6.42 46.72 -6.71
C GLY A 525 -5.85 45.56 -5.89
N SER A 526 -5.28 44.53 -6.50
CA SER A 526 -4.73 43.41 -5.74
C SER A 526 -3.48 43.79 -4.94
N ALA A 527 -2.79 44.89 -5.27
CA ALA A 527 -1.67 45.41 -4.48
C ALA A 527 -1.70 46.95 -4.40
N SER A 528 -2.91 47.51 -4.33
CA SER A 528 -3.17 48.93 -4.11
C SER A 528 -4.52 49.12 -3.41
N GLY A 529 -4.67 50.19 -2.63
CA GLY A 529 -5.90 50.41 -1.84
C GLY A 529 -6.06 49.35 -0.74
N GLY A 530 -7.20 48.68 -0.66
CA GLY A 530 -7.45 47.62 0.33
C GLY A 530 -6.94 46.22 -0.07
N GLY A 531 -6.20 46.08 -1.17
CA GLY A 531 -5.70 44.76 -1.58
C GLY A 531 -6.82 43.79 -1.99
N ILE A 532 -6.62 42.49 -1.74
CA ILE A 532 -7.60 41.44 -2.06
C ILE A 532 -8.60 41.19 -0.92
N SER A 533 -8.26 41.53 0.33
CA SER A 533 -9.16 41.49 1.49
C SER A 533 -10.21 42.59 1.34
N ALA A 534 -9.76 43.85 1.24
CA ALA A 534 -10.54 45.03 0.90
C ALA A 534 -11.79 45.21 1.78
N ASP A 535 -11.59 45.07 3.08
CA ASP A 535 -12.60 45.20 4.12
C ASP A 535 -12.23 46.34 5.08
N THR A 536 -12.70 46.29 6.33
CA THR A 536 -12.37 47.28 7.36
C THR A 536 -11.69 46.63 8.57
N HIS A 537 -11.18 45.42 8.37
CA HIS A 537 -10.64 44.56 9.39
C HIS A 537 -9.11 44.45 9.26
N GLU A 538 -8.48 43.73 10.18
CA GLU A 538 -7.05 43.42 10.08
C GLU A 538 -6.87 42.01 9.50
N SER A 539 -6.40 41.93 8.26
CA SER A 539 -6.16 40.67 7.56
C SER A 539 -4.68 40.23 7.66
N TRP A 540 -4.44 39.01 8.14
CA TRP A 540 -3.10 38.47 8.36
C TRP A 540 -2.95 37.00 7.95
N GLY A 541 -1.71 36.54 7.93
CA GLY A 541 -1.37 35.12 7.80
C GLY A 541 -1.47 34.54 6.38
N VAL A 542 -1.58 35.37 5.33
CA VAL A 542 -1.88 34.90 3.96
C VAL A 542 -1.07 33.67 3.52
N LYS A 543 -1.78 32.69 2.96
CA LYS A 543 -1.25 31.53 2.23
C LYS A 543 -1.98 31.37 0.91
N MET A 544 -1.36 30.68 -0.05
CA MET A 544 -2.00 30.43 -1.34
C MET A 544 -1.71 29.02 -1.86
N MET A 545 -2.63 28.48 -2.65
CA MET A 545 -2.42 27.29 -3.49
C MET A 545 -2.90 27.56 -4.92
N LEU A 546 -2.52 26.70 -5.86
CA LEU A 546 -3.17 26.63 -7.17
C LEU A 546 -4.33 25.64 -7.13
N GLY A 547 -5.49 26.05 -7.64
CA GLY A 547 -6.61 25.15 -7.95
C GLY A 547 -6.33 24.28 -9.18
N THR A 548 -7.14 23.23 -9.37
CA THR A 548 -7.07 22.34 -10.55
C THR A 548 -7.42 23.04 -11.86
N ASP A 549 -8.05 24.22 -11.81
CA ASP A 549 -8.29 25.11 -12.93
C ASP A 549 -7.08 26.00 -13.28
N GLY A 550 -5.99 25.90 -12.52
CA GLY A 550 -4.78 26.70 -12.68
C GLY A 550 -4.86 28.10 -12.08
N ASN A 551 -5.94 28.45 -11.39
CA ASN A 551 -6.08 29.75 -10.75
C ASN A 551 -5.64 29.70 -9.28
N PRO A 552 -5.01 30.77 -8.76
CA PRO A 552 -4.64 30.82 -7.35
C PRO A 552 -5.85 31.04 -6.44
N ILE A 553 -5.77 30.41 -5.28
CA ILE A 553 -6.69 30.55 -4.15
C ILE A 553 -5.87 31.09 -2.98
N ALA A 554 -6.37 32.14 -2.33
CA ALA A 554 -5.74 32.77 -1.18
C ALA A 554 -6.59 32.57 0.07
N VAL A 555 -5.94 32.26 1.19
CA VAL A 555 -6.53 32.18 2.52
C VAL A 555 -5.80 33.13 3.47
N TRP A 556 -6.52 33.77 4.38
CA TRP A 556 -5.98 34.58 5.47
C TRP A 556 -6.89 34.47 6.70
N TRP A 557 -6.40 34.90 7.85
CA TRP A 557 -7.27 35.13 9.00
C TRP A 557 -7.56 36.62 9.09
N ASP A 558 -8.75 36.96 9.55
CA ASP A 558 -9.28 38.31 9.57
C ASP A 558 -9.69 38.68 10.99
N LYS A 559 -9.62 39.96 11.36
CA LYS A 559 -9.98 40.42 12.72
C LYS A 559 -10.77 41.71 12.67
N ASP A 560 -12.01 41.68 13.14
CA ASP A 560 -12.81 42.88 13.30
C ASP A 560 -12.29 43.74 14.48
N PRO A 561 -11.73 44.94 14.24
CA PRO A 561 -11.20 45.79 15.31
C PRO A 561 -12.29 46.37 16.22
N TYR A 562 -13.56 46.23 15.86
CA TYR A 562 -14.71 46.75 16.59
C TYR A 562 -15.44 45.69 17.44
N LYS A 563 -15.12 44.40 17.29
CA LYS A 563 -15.63 43.34 18.18
C LYS A 563 -14.82 43.28 19.49
N PRO A 564 -15.48 43.19 20.67
CA PRO A 564 -14.82 43.22 21.98
C PRO A 564 -14.20 41.88 22.42
N GLN A 565 -14.57 40.77 21.78
CA GLN A 565 -13.91 39.47 21.89
C GLN A 565 -12.99 39.32 20.67
N ARG A 566 -11.89 38.55 20.76
CA ARG A 566 -10.89 38.39 19.69
C ARG A 566 -11.39 37.52 18.53
N ASP A 567 -12.62 37.78 18.09
CA ASP A 567 -13.27 37.09 16.99
C ASP A 567 -12.38 37.24 15.74
N THR A 568 -11.70 36.16 15.39
CA THR A 568 -10.81 36.08 14.26
C THR A 568 -11.26 34.93 13.40
N GLU A 569 -11.40 35.17 12.10
CA GLU A 569 -12.13 34.27 11.22
C GLU A 569 -11.31 33.95 9.96
N ILE A 570 -11.48 32.75 9.39
CA ILE A 570 -10.69 32.31 8.23
C ILE A 570 -11.39 32.69 6.93
N PHE A 571 -10.74 33.51 6.12
CA PHE A 571 -11.29 34.05 4.87
C PHE A 571 -10.59 33.43 3.66
N VAL A 572 -11.36 33.16 2.61
CA VAL A 572 -10.89 32.54 1.36
C VAL A 572 -11.44 33.29 0.15
N LYS A 573 -10.56 33.65 -0.78
CA LYS A 573 -10.91 34.12 -2.14
C LYS A 573 -10.12 33.37 -3.19
N ARG A 574 -10.67 33.28 -4.40
CA ARG A 574 -10.02 32.72 -5.59
C ARG A 574 -9.94 33.75 -6.71
N TRP A 575 -8.92 33.63 -7.54
CA TRP A 575 -8.84 34.36 -8.80
C TRP A 575 -9.70 33.68 -9.87
N ASP A 576 -10.58 34.41 -10.56
CA ASP A 576 -11.44 33.83 -11.62
C ASP A 576 -10.92 34.09 -13.05
N GLY A 577 -9.73 34.68 -13.19
CA GLY A 577 -9.19 35.16 -14.46
C GLY A 577 -9.30 36.68 -14.65
N ALA A 578 -10.16 37.36 -13.89
CA ALA A 578 -10.41 38.80 -13.99
C ALA A 578 -10.41 39.53 -12.64
N ALA A 579 -10.92 38.90 -11.57
CA ALA A 579 -11.01 39.46 -10.23
C ALA A 579 -10.79 38.39 -9.15
N TRP A 580 -10.52 38.85 -7.92
CA TRP A 580 -10.57 38.02 -6.72
C TRP A 580 -12.02 37.95 -6.23
N VAL A 581 -12.56 36.74 -6.16
CA VAL A 581 -13.97 36.47 -5.81
C VAL A 581 -14.04 35.45 -4.68
N GLU A 582 -15.14 35.45 -3.94
CA GLU A 582 -15.40 34.44 -2.90
C GLU A 582 -15.46 33.03 -3.49
N MET A 583 -15.08 32.07 -2.66
CA MET A 583 -15.08 30.64 -2.95
C MET A 583 -16.07 29.96 -2.02
N GLY A 584 -17.36 30.11 -2.33
CA GLY A 584 -18.46 29.73 -1.46
C GLY A 584 -19.25 30.95 -1.00
N THR A 585 -20.41 30.73 -0.40
CA THR A 585 -21.16 31.83 0.23
C THR A 585 -20.47 32.21 1.53
N ASP A 586 -20.29 33.50 1.78
CA ASP A 586 -19.67 34.07 2.98
C ASP A 586 -18.24 33.59 3.26
N SER A 587 -17.52 33.11 2.24
CA SER A 587 -16.15 32.62 2.43
C SER A 587 -15.16 33.74 2.74
N ALA A 588 -15.50 35.01 2.48
CA ALA A 588 -14.71 36.18 2.87
C ALA A 588 -15.62 37.36 3.31
N GLN A 589 -16.74 37.02 3.95
CA GLN A 589 -17.71 37.93 4.57
C GLN A 589 -18.18 37.31 5.89
N GLU A 590 -18.80 38.13 6.76
CA GLU A 590 -19.33 37.68 8.05
C GLU A 590 -18.31 36.89 8.87
N ASN A 591 -18.52 35.58 9.11
CA ASN A 591 -17.65 34.73 9.92
C ASN A 591 -16.70 33.84 9.10
N GLY A 592 -16.56 34.08 7.78
CA GLY A 592 -15.68 33.31 6.92
C GLY A 592 -16.02 31.82 6.85
N ILE A 593 -15.01 30.96 6.62
CA ILE A 593 -15.19 29.50 6.54
C ILE A 593 -15.09 28.79 7.89
N SER A 594 -14.56 29.45 8.94
CA SER A 594 -14.46 28.87 10.28
C SER A 594 -15.81 28.85 10.98
N ASP A 595 -16.59 29.94 10.83
CA ASP A 595 -17.99 30.11 11.25
C ASP A 595 -18.30 29.53 12.64
N ASN A 596 -17.53 29.96 13.64
CA ASN A 596 -17.72 29.62 15.05
C ASN A 596 -17.37 30.82 15.95
N ASP A 597 -17.68 30.71 17.25
CA ASP A 597 -17.52 31.81 18.23
C ASP A 597 -16.08 31.94 18.80
N GLY A 598 -15.10 31.17 18.28
CA GLY A 598 -13.71 31.14 18.73
C GLY A 598 -12.73 31.91 17.83
N ASP A 599 -11.56 32.24 18.37
CA ASP A 599 -10.44 32.81 17.61
C ASP A 599 -9.91 31.75 16.63
N SER A 600 -10.05 31.99 15.33
CA SER A 600 -9.49 31.17 14.25
C SER A 600 -8.27 31.86 13.63
N VAL A 601 -7.10 31.23 13.71
CA VAL A 601 -5.81 31.80 13.28
C VAL A 601 -4.93 30.76 12.59
N ASN A 602 -3.83 31.22 12.00
CA ASN A 602 -2.82 30.43 11.29
C ASN A 602 -3.37 29.50 10.21
N PRO A 603 -4.11 29.97 9.19
CA PRO A 603 -4.57 29.10 8.14
C PRO A 603 -3.41 28.70 7.25
N THR A 604 -3.56 27.50 6.70
CA THR A 604 -2.73 26.91 5.67
C THR A 604 -3.64 26.25 4.64
N ILE A 605 -3.19 26.17 3.40
CA ILE A 605 -4.02 25.71 2.28
C ILE A 605 -3.20 24.81 1.35
N GLY A 606 -3.79 23.70 0.94
CA GLY A 606 -3.18 22.72 0.03
C GLY A 606 -4.23 21.84 -0.64
N PRO A 607 -3.87 21.11 -1.71
CA PRO A 607 -4.77 20.17 -2.35
C PRO A 607 -4.87 18.86 -1.56
N ASP A 608 -6.02 18.19 -1.62
CA ASP A 608 -6.11 16.77 -1.28
C ASP A 608 -5.58 15.87 -2.41
N GLU A 609 -5.69 14.55 -2.23
CA GLU A 609 -5.23 13.55 -3.19
C GLU A 609 -5.89 13.67 -4.58
N LEU A 610 -7.07 14.30 -4.66
CA LEU A 610 -7.82 14.55 -5.90
C LEU A 610 -7.63 15.99 -6.43
N GLY A 611 -6.84 16.82 -5.77
CA GLY A 611 -6.62 18.22 -6.13
C GLY A 611 -7.69 19.19 -5.61
N ARG A 612 -8.60 18.76 -4.74
CA ARG A 612 -9.60 19.65 -4.12
C ARG A 612 -8.93 20.51 -3.05
N PRO A 613 -9.21 21.82 -2.98
CA PRO A 613 -8.66 22.68 -1.94
C PRO A 613 -9.07 22.26 -0.53
N VAL A 614 -8.10 22.25 0.38
CA VAL A 614 -8.25 21.98 1.81
C VAL A 614 -7.61 23.13 2.56
N VAL A 615 -8.33 23.67 3.53
CA VAL A 615 -7.84 24.71 4.45
C VAL A 615 -7.81 24.14 5.85
N ALA A 616 -6.67 24.27 6.53
CA ALA A 616 -6.53 23.94 7.95
C ALA A 616 -6.13 25.19 8.75
N TRP A 617 -6.58 25.33 9.99
CA TRP A 617 -6.29 26.48 10.87
C TRP A 617 -6.29 26.06 12.35
N ALA A 618 -5.78 26.92 13.22
CA ALA A 618 -5.88 26.74 14.67
C ALA A 618 -7.10 27.50 15.20
N ASP A 619 -7.90 26.85 16.04
CA ASP A 619 -9.21 27.32 16.51
C ASP A 619 -9.36 27.11 18.01
N ASN A 620 -9.86 28.10 18.77
CA ASN A 620 -10.02 27.97 20.22
C ASN A 620 -11.47 27.86 20.72
N SER A 621 -12.43 27.56 19.84
CA SER A 621 -13.85 27.46 20.20
C SER A 621 -14.15 26.38 21.26
N SER A 622 -13.28 25.37 21.42
CA SER A 622 -13.33 24.34 22.46
C SER A 622 -12.69 24.75 23.80
N GLY A 623 -11.93 25.85 23.84
CA GLY A 623 -11.26 26.40 25.03
C GLY A 623 -9.75 26.57 24.87
N ASP A 624 -9.08 25.56 24.32
CA ASP A 624 -7.67 25.58 23.91
C ASP A 624 -7.58 25.59 22.38
N TYR A 625 -6.42 25.98 21.82
CA TYR A 625 -6.27 25.99 20.36
C TYR A 625 -6.11 24.56 19.84
N GLU A 626 -6.95 24.17 18.90
CA GLU A 626 -6.97 22.87 18.21
C GLU A 626 -6.86 23.08 16.70
N ILE A 627 -6.39 22.07 15.95
CA ILE A 627 -6.28 22.21 14.49
C ILE A 627 -7.56 21.73 13.80
N TYR A 628 -8.20 22.63 13.07
CA TYR A 628 -9.43 22.38 12.32
C TYR A 628 -9.13 22.32 10.82
N ALA A 629 -9.90 21.57 10.03
CA ALA A 629 -9.78 21.55 8.57
C ALA A 629 -11.11 21.37 7.84
N ARG A 630 -11.25 22.08 6.72
CA ARG A 630 -12.36 21.95 5.76
C ARG A 630 -11.85 21.76 4.33
N ARG A 631 -12.63 21.04 3.54
CA ARG A 631 -12.38 20.75 2.12
C ARG A 631 -13.46 21.39 1.24
N TRP A 632 -13.06 21.96 0.12
CA TRP A 632 -13.97 22.51 -0.87
C TRP A 632 -14.75 21.42 -1.60
N ASN A 633 -16.08 21.55 -1.59
CA ASN A 633 -16.99 20.73 -2.37
C ASN A 633 -17.58 21.52 -3.53
N ALA A 634 -17.03 21.29 -4.73
CA ALA A 634 -17.45 21.99 -5.93
C ALA A 634 -18.92 21.68 -6.34
N SER A 635 -19.47 20.54 -5.93
CA SER A 635 -20.84 20.14 -6.30
C SER A 635 -21.90 20.94 -5.55
N THR A 636 -21.60 21.33 -4.32
CA THR A 636 -22.48 22.12 -3.44
C THR A 636 -22.05 23.58 -3.32
N SER A 637 -20.84 23.91 -3.76
CA SER A 637 -20.20 25.22 -3.55
C SER A 637 -20.05 25.57 -2.07
N THR A 638 -19.70 24.58 -1.24
CA THR A 638 -19.54 24.69 0.22
C THR A 638 -18.17 24.20 0.68
N TRP A 639 -17.77 24.61 1.88
CA TRP A 639 -16.62 24.07 2.61
C TRP A 639 -17.10 23.05 3.64
N ASP A 640 -16.87 21.78 3.36
CA ASP A 640 -17.31 20.65 4.18
C ASP A 640 -16.18 20.22 5.13
N GLU A 641 -16.49 19.63 6.29
CA GLU A 641 -15.45 19.07 7.18
C GLU A 641 -14.63 17.99 6.48
N MET A 642 -13.33 17.97 6.72
CA MET A 642 -12.42 16.95 6.16
C MET A 642 -12.21 15.81 7.15
N GLY A 643 -13.24 14.98 7.30
CA GLY A 643 -13.30 13.90 8.29
C GLY A 643 -14.24 14.26 9.45
N THR A 644 -14.67 13.25 10.19
CA THR A 644 -15.55 13.45 11.36
C THR A 644 -14.83 14.32 12.40
N ASN A 645 -15.52 15.31 12.98
CA ASN A 645 -15.00 16.23 14.00
C ASN A 645 -13.75 17.04 13.58
N SER A 646 -13.48 17.16 12.28
CA SER A 646 -12.33 17.95 11.84
C SER A 646 -12.57 19.46 11.89
N ALA A 647 -13.79 19.93 12.17
CA ALA A 647 -14.07 21.33 12.50
C ALA A 647 -15.08 21.49 13.66
N ASN A 648 -15.18 20.49 14.53
CA ASN A 648 -16.05 20.44 15.72
C ASN A 648 -15.40 19.56 16.81
N ASP A 649 -15.89 19.59 18.05
CA ASP A 649 -15.54 18.63 19.13
C ASP A 649 -14.03 18.31 19.26
N GLY A 650 -13.17 19.34 19.35
CA GLY A 650 -11.72 19.17 19.58
C GLY A 650 -10.84 19.10 18.33
N GLY A 651 -11.43 19.07 17.12
CA GLY A 651 -10.68 19.15 15.86
C GLY A 651 -9.87 17.89 15.52
N ILE A 652 -8.85 18.05 14.68
CA ILE A 652 -7.92 16.97 14.26
C ILE A 652 -7.01 16.54 15.40
N THR A 653 -6.71 17.45 16.32
CA THR A 653 -5.73 17.25 17.40
C THR A 653 -6.35 16.62 18.63
N ASP A 654 -7.60 16.98 18.97
CA ASP A 654 -8.44 16.45 20.06
C ASP A 654 -7.63 16.15 21.33
N ASN A 655 -6.90 17.15 21.82
CA ASN A 655 -6.10 17.03 23.01
C ASN A 655 -6.43 18.13 24.03
N THR A 656 -5.69 18.18 25.14
CA THR A 656 -5.89 19.20 26.20
C THR A 656 -4.77 20.24 26.20
N ARG A 657 -4.08 20.39 25.07
CA ARG A 657 -2.89 21.23 24.87
C ARG A 657 -3.18 22.30 23.82
N HIS A 658 -2.26 23.24 23.64
CA HIS A 658 -2.42 24.28 22.62
C HIS A 658 -1.73 23.87 21.32
N SER A 659 -2.52 23.40 20.36
CA SER A 659 -2.09 23.09 19.00
C SER A 659 -2.18 24.31 18.10
N THR A 660 -1.05 24.76 17.54
CA THR A 660 -0.99 25.98 16.73
C THR A 660 -0.08 25.83 15.51
N VAL A 661 -0.06 26.85 14.64
CA VAL A 661 0.82 26.94 13.45
C VAL A 661 0.73 25.68 12.56
N PRO A 662 -0.47 25.31 12.06
CA PRO A 662 -0.60 24.17 11.18
C PRO A 662 0.07 24.44 9.83
N VAL A 663 0.69 23.40 9.29
CA VAL A 663 1.26 23.38 7.95
C VAL A 663 0.70 22.16 7.21
N LEU A 664 -0.14 22.45 6.22
CA LEU A 664 -0.73 21.46 5.35
C LEU A 664 0.12 21.35 4.09
N LEU A 665 0.46 20.12 3.74
CA LEU A 665 1.20 19.79 2.54
C LEU A 665 0.42 18.74 1.77
N GLY A 666 0.09 19.07 0.53
CA GLY A 666 -0.67 18.18 -0.33
C GLY A 666 -0.20 18.24 -1.77
N GLN A 667 -0.41 17.13 -2.48
CA GLN A 667 -0.10 17.02 -3.90
C GLN A 667 -1.07 16.01 -4.52
N VAL A 668 -1.55 16.30 -5.74
CA VAL A 668 -2.44 15.39 -6.47
C VAL A 668 -1.78 14.01 -6.57
N GLY A 669 -2.53 12.98 -6.17
CA GLY A 669 -2.07 11.59 -6.10
C GLY A 669 -1.49 11.14 -4.75
N TYR A 670 -1.22 12.07 -3.82
CA TYR A 670 -0.73 11.77 -2.48
C TYR A 670 -1.71 12.28 -1.43
N ALA A 671 -1.95 11.49 -0.39
CA ALA A 671 -2.79 11.92 0.72
C ALA A 671 -2.11 13.07 1.48
N PRO A 672 -2.85 14.16 1.80
CA PRO A 672 -2.27 15.34 2.42
C PRO A 672 -1.74 15.04 3.82
N THR A 673 -0.60 15.65 4.15
CA THR A 673 0.05 15.59 5.47
C THR A 673 -0.10 16.92 6.17
N LEU A 674 -0.42 16.88 7.47
CA LEU A 674 -0.60 18.03 8.33
C LEU A 674 0.39 17.94 9.49
N ALA A 675 1.21 18.97 9.66
CA ALA A 675 2.02 19.13 10.88
C ALA A 675 1.60 20.36 11.66
N TRP A 676 1.80 20.34 12.97
CA TRP A 676 1.54 21.47 13.85
C TRP A 676 2.53 21.48 15.01
N GLN A 677 2.62 22.60 15.71
CA GLN A 677 3.32 22.65 16.99
C GLN A 677 2.29 22.51 18.12
N ASP A 678 2.65 21.79 19.17
CA ASP A 678 1.76 21.47 20.30
C ASP A 678 2.45 21.86 21.61
N GLU A 679 1.85 22.79 22.37
CA GLU A 679 2.43 23.29 23.62
C GLU A 679 2.04 22.40 24.81
N GLY A 680 3.01 21.76 25.47
CA GLY A 680 2.80 20.90 26.64
C GLY A 680 2.07 21.56 27.82
N GLU A 681 1.59 20.71 28.76
CA GLU A 681 0.82 21.16 29.92
C GLU A 681 1.54 22.27 30.71
N GLY A 682 0.90 23.44 30.83
CA GLY A 682 1.51 24.61 31.48
C GLY A 682 2.37 25.50 30.57
N ARG A 683 2.33 25.27 29.26
CA ARG A 683 3.09 26.01 28.21
C ARG A 683 4.60 25.84 28.32
N SER A 684 5.02 24.65 28.72
CA SER A 684 6.41 24.21 28.71
C SER A 684 6.52 22.99 27.82
N ASP A 685 7.56 22.92 27.00
CA ASP A 685 7.83 21.79 26.08
C ASP A 685 6.90 21.83 24.86
N THR A 686 7.27 22.63 23.86
CA THR A 686 6.58 22.64 22.56
C THR A 686 7.17 21.56 21.67
N GLU A 687 6.35 20.72 21.05
CA GLU A 687 6.83 19.65 20.17
C GLU A 687 6.11 19.72 18.80
N ILE A 688 6.71 19.12 17.77
CA ILE A 688 6.13 19.06 16.42
C ILE A 688 5.39 17.74 16.25
N TYR A 689 4.12 17.83 15.91
CA TYR A 689 3.23 16.68 15.69
C TYR A 689 2.82 16.59 14.22
N VAL A 690 2.53 15.38 13.73
CA VAL A 690 2.20 15.11 12.32
C VAL A 690 1.09 14.07 12.19
N ARG A 691 0.08 14.35 11.37
CA ARG A 691 -0.93 13.40 10.90
C ARG A 691 -1.01 13.39 9.38
N GLN A 692 -1.48 12.29 8.81
CA GLN A 692 -1.77 12.15 7.39
C GLN A 692 -3.23 11.74 7.20
N TRP A 693 -3.86 12.30 6.17
CA TRP A 693 -5.20 11.92 5.76
C TRP A 693 -5.21 10.49 5.21
N ASP A 694 -6.19 9.68 5.61
CA ASP A 694 -6.43 8.38 5.00
C ASP A 694 -7.71 8.46 4.14
N PRO A 695 -7.60 8.36 2.80
CA PRO A 695 -8.76 8.46 1.91
C PRO A 695 -9.73 7.29 2.03
N ASP A 696 -9.27 6.13 2.51
CA ASP A 696 -10.09 4.92 2.61
C ASP A 696 -10.97 4.96 3.87
N THR A 697 -10.39 5.38 5.01
CA THR A 697 -11.13 5.51 6.29
C THR A 697 -11.80 6.88 6.47
N GLN A 698 -11.36 7.89 5.71
CA GLN A 698 -11.76 9.29 5.85
C GLN A 698 -11.41 9.91 7.21
N GLU A 699 -10.26 9.53 7.77
CA GLU A 699 -9.76 10.00 9.06
C GLU A 699 -8.35 10.58 8.96
N TRP A 700 -7.98 11.43 9.93
CA TRP A 700 -6.60 11.91 10.11
C TRP A 700 -5.87 11.00 11.08
N LEU A 701 -4.99 10.15 10.55
CA LEU A 701 -4.22 9.17 11.31
C LEU A 701 -2.83 9.73 11.62
N GLU A 702 -2.19 9.23 12.69
CA GLU A 702 -0.76 9.52 12.89
C GLU A 702 0.01 9.09 11.65
N LYS A 703 0.91 9.94 11.16
CA LYS A 703 1.69 9.57 9.99
C LYS A 703 2.58 8.36 10.31
N THR A 704 3.22 8.42 11.47
CA THR A 704 4.02 7.35 12.06
C THR A 704 3.63 7.19 13.52
N ILE A 705 3.80 6.01 14.11
CA ILE A 705 3.58 5.85 15.57
C ILE A 705 4.44 6.88 16.32
N GLY A 706 3.84 7.62 17.25
CA GLY A 706 4.52 8.66 18.03
C GLY A 706 4.72 9.98 17.28
N SER A 707 4.30 10.07 16.01
CA SER A 707 4.33 11.36 15.30
C SER A 707 3.24 12.32 15.75
N ALA A 708 2.14 11.81 16.32
CA ALA A 708 1.12 12.64 16.96
C ALA A 708 0.77 12.24 18.41
N THR A 709 1.58 11.37 19.01
CA THR A 709 1.47 10.87 20.39
C THR A 709 2.85 10.96 21.05
N ALA A 710 2.92 10.73 22.36
CA ALA A 710 4.16 10.86 23.14
C ALA A 710 4.81 12.26 22.99
N VAL A 711 6.01 12.35 22.39
CA VAL A 711 6.83 13.57 22.24
C VAL A 711 6.90 14.10 20.80
N GLY A 712 6.04 13.61 19.90
CA GLY A 712 6.02 14.04 18.50
C GLY A 712 7.29 13.65 17.73
N ILE A 713 7.53 14.33 16.60
CA ILE A 713 8.65 14.03 15.70
C ILE A 713 9.96 14.73 16.08
N SER A 714 9.87 15.79 16.89
CA SER A 714 11.02 16.56 17.35
C SER A 714 11.82 15.78 18.38
N ASP A 715 11.13 15.10 19.31
CA ASP A 715 11.68 14.10 20.25
C ASP A 715 12.98 14.58 20.90
N ASN A 716 12.89 15.75 21.54
CA ASN A 716 14.01 16.35 22.27
C ASN A 716 13.52 17.03 23.56
N ILE A 717 14.43 17.68 24.29
CA ILE A 717 14.16 18.25 25.62
C ILE A 717 13.86 19.78 25.53
N GLY A 718 13.84 20.34 24.32
CA GLY A 718 13.71 21.77 24.07
C GLY A 718 12.45 22.11 23.28
N ASP A 719 11.99 23.36 23.40
CA ASP A 719 10.86 23.83 22.59
C ASP A 719 11.19 23.73 21.09
N SER A 720 10.31 23.09 20.34
CA SER A 720 10.32 22.93 18.89
C SER A 720 9.14 23.69 18.28
N ARG A 721 9.41 24.62 17.36
CA ARG A 721 8.40 25.58 16.88
C ARG A 721 8.50 25.88 15.38
N PHE A 722 7.43 26.48 14.84
CA PHE A 722 7.33 26.94 13.45
C PHE A 722 7.73 25.86 12.42
N PRO A 723 7.00 24.74 12.36
CA PRO A 723 7.29 23.71 11.38
C PRO A 723 7.15 24.29 9.96
N ALA A 724 7.94 23.78 9.03
CA ALA A 724 7.84 24.01 7.59
C ALA A 724 8.02 22.68 6.87
N MET A 725 7.23 22.41 5.84
CA MET A 725 7.21 21.10 5.18
C MET A 725 7.33 21.20 3.66
N ALA A 726 7.95 20.19 3.05
CA ALA A 726 7.96 19.98 1.60
C ALA A 726 7.90 18.47 1.27
N LEU A 727 7.49 18.12 0.04
CA LEU A 727 7.43 16.72 -0.41
C LEU A 727 8.69 16.34 -1.19
N MET A 728 9.30 15.24 -0.81
CA MET A 728 10.33 14.55 -1.57
C MET A 728 9.73 13.89 -2.82
N PRO A 729 10.53 13.48 -3.83
CA PRO A 729 9.99 12.87 -5.05
C PRO A 729 9.22 11.57 -4.83
N ASP A 730 9.45 10.91 -3.70
CA ASP A 730 8.71 9.75 -3.23
C ASP A 730 7.46 10.14 -2.43
N GLY A 731 7.03 11.40 -2.40
CA GLY A 731 5.87 11.83 -1.62
C GLY A 731 6.08 11.75 -0.11
N SER A 732 7.27 11.42 0.38
CA SER A 732 7.58 11.51 1.81
C SER A 732 7.77 12.99 2.20
N PRO A 733 7.23 13.42 3.36
CA PRO A 733 7.46 14.77 3.86
C PRO A 733 8.86 14.93 4.45
N VAL A 734 9.47 16.08 4.16
CA VAL A 734 10.61 16.62 4.92
C VAL A 734 10.10 17.81 5.73
N ILE A 735 10.42 17.82 7.03
CA ILE A 735 9.95 18.83 7.99
C ILE A 735 11.15 19.48 8.65
N ALA A 736 11.18 20.81 8.61
CA ALA A 736 12.14 21.65 9.32
C ALA A 736 11.44 22.45 10.41
N TRP A 737 12.10 22.69 11.54
CA TRP A 737 11.59 23.50 12.66
C TRP A 737 12.73 24.26 13.35
N GLU A 738 12.40 25.25 14.17
CA GLU A 738 13.36 25.86 15.10
C GLU A 738 13.32 25.15 16.45
N ASP A 739 14.47 25.00 17.09
CA ASP A 739 14.65 24.11 18.23
C ASP A 739 15.55 24.72 19.32
N TYR A 740 15.14 24.61 20.59
CA TYR A 740 15.85 25.18 21.75
C TYR A 740 16.73 24.16 22.54
N SER A 741 16.97 22.95 22.02
CA SER A 741 17.62 21.85 22.76
C SER A 741 19.17 21.89 22.82
N ALA A 742 19.83 22.74 22.03
CA ALA A 742 21.30 22.77 21.85
C ALA A 742 22.14 23.26 23.05
N GLY A 743 21.56 23.38 24.25
CA GLY A 743 22.27 23.72 25.49
C GLY A 743 22.58 25.22 25.68
N GLY A 744 21.93 26.11 24.93
CA GLY A 744 21.96 27.56 25.07
C GLY A 744 20.56 28.19 24.92
N TYR A 745 20.39 29.48 25.23
CA TYR A 745 19.12 30.23 25.01
C TYR A 745 18.87 30.56 23.52
N GLU A 746 19.66 30.03 22.60
CA GLU A 746 19.68 30.37 21.17
C GLU A 746 19.10 29.18 20.38
N PRO A 747 18.03 29.38 19.59
CA PRO A 747 17.44 28.31 18.80
C PRO A 747 18.29 27.96 17.57
N GLU A 748 18.18 26.72 17.11
CA GLU A 748 18.83 26.17 15.90
C GLU A 748 17.79 25.61 14.93
N ILE A 749 18.13 25.45 13.64
CA ILE A 749 17.23 24.83 12.66
C ILE A 749 17.43 23.33 12.64
N TYR A 750 16.38 22.59 12.97
CA TYR A 750 16.36 21.14 12.92
C TYR A 750 15.56 20.68 11.70
N LEU A 751 15.90 19.51 11.17
CA LEU A 751 15.21 18.90 10.04
C LEU A 751 15.23 17.37 10.15
N ARG A 752 14.04 16.78 9.98
CA ARG A 752 13.85 15.34 9.77
C ARG A 752 13.07 15.07 8.48
N HIS A 753 13.25 13.88 7.94
CA HIS A 753 12.47 13.37 6.83
C HIS A 753 11.81 12.06 7.23
N ALA A 754 10.60 11.84 6.74
CA ALA A 754 9.95 10.55 6.88
C ALA A 754 10.59 9.58 5.88
N VAL A 755 11.04 8.42 6.35
CA VAL A 755 11.49 7.33 5.48
C VAL A 755 10.29 6.43 5.25
N THR A 756 9.58 6.64 4.14
CA THR A 756 8.30 5.99 3.86
C THR A 756 8.19 5.59 2.40
N SER A 757 7.70 4.38 2.15
CA SER A 757 6.97 4.07 0.92
C SER A 757 5.48 4.34 1.20
N ALA A 758 4.83 5.20 0.39
CA ALA A 758 3.42 5.51 0.62
C ALA A 758 2.59 4.23 0.58
N ARG A 759 1.54 4.13 1.41
CA ARG A 759 0.59 3.02 1.35
C ARG A 759 -0.18 3.03 0.01
N PRO A 760 -0.26 1.92 -0.76
CA PRO A 760 -1.19 1.80 -1.87
C PRO A 760 -2.63 1.90 -1.38
N TRP A 761 -3.52 2.52 -2.16
CA TRP A 761 -4.94 2.69 -1.81
C TRP A 761 -5.83 2.42 -3.02
N GLY A 762 -7.14 2.32 -2.80
CA GLY A 762 -8.12 2.02 -3.85
C GLY A 762 -7.84 0.71 -4.59
N LEU A 763 -7.45 -0.34 -3.86
CA LEU A 763 -7.24 -1.68 -4.41
C LEU A 763 -8.59 -2.28 -4.84
N ASP A 764 -8.68 -2.78 -6.07
CA ASP A 764 -9.93 -3.37 -6.61
C ASP A 764 -9.64 -4.50 -7.60
N LEU A 765 -10.55 -5.48 -7.69
CA LEU A 765 -10.47 -6.56 -8.68
C LEU A 765 -10.82 -6.00 -10.06
N LEU A 766 -9.97 -6.24 -11.05
CA LEU A 766 -10.22 -5.73 -12.39
C LEU A 766 -11.27 -6.55 -13.12
N ALA A 767 -12.02 -5.89 -14.00
CA ALA A 767 -13.12 -6.47 -14.80
C ALA A 767 -12.77 -7.71 -15.64
N ALA A 768 -11.48 -8.00 -15.88
CA ALA A 768 -11.05 -9.23 -16.56
C ALA A 768 -11.06 -10.46 -15.64
N SER A 769 -10.99 -10.24 -14.33
CA SER A 769 -10.93 -11.25 -13.29
C SER A 769 -12.19 -11.28 -12.42
N ASP A 770 -12.99 -10.22 -12.42
CA ASP A 770 -14.32 -10.18 -11.81
C ASP A 770 -15.35 -10.80 -12.78
N THR A 771 -15.69 -12.07 -12.55
CA THR A 771 -16.41 -12.90 -13.51
C THR A 771 -17.90 -12.99 -13.18
N GLY A 772 -18.72 -13.33 -14.18
CA GLY A 772 -20.16 -13.47 -14.01
C GLY A 772 -20.93 -12.25 -14.51
N VAL A 773 -22.09 -11.99 -13.91
CA VAL A 773 -23.07 -11.02 -14.42
C VAL A 773 -22.61 -9.58 -14.24
N SER A 774 -21.83 -9.32 -13.20
CA SER A 774 -21.21 -8.03 -12.90
C SER A 774 -19.68 -8.17 -13.03
N ASN A 775 -19.01 -7.04 -13.25
CA ASN A 775 -17.55 -6.94 -13.39
C ASN A 775 -16.96 -5.89 -12.44
N SER A 776 -17.67 -5.60 -11.36
CA SER A 776 -17.28 -4.68 -10.29
C SER A 776 -17.89 -5.06 -8.92
N ASP A 777 -18.26 -6.33 -8.72
CA ASP A 777 -18.82 -6.86 -7.47
C ASP A 777 -17.82 -7.70 -6.68
N ASN A 778 -16.59 -7.89 -7.20
CA ASN A 778 -15.50 -8.58 -6.55
C ASN A 778 -15.82 -10.06 -6.24
N ILE A 779 -16.57 -10.73 -7.12
CA ILE A 779 -16.95 -12.14 -7.01
C ILE A 779 -16.43 -12.88 -8.25
N THR A 780 -15.67 -13.96 -8.05
CA THR A 780 -15.01 -14.64 -9.16
C THR A 780 -15.04 -16.15 -9.05
N SER A 781 -15.10 -16.83 -10.20
CA SER A 781 -14.93 -18.28 -10.34
C SER A 781 -13.47 -18.66 -10.62
N LEU A 782 -12.53 -17.70 -10.55
CA LEU A 782 -11.11 -17.91 -10.72
C LEU A 782 -10.44 -18.04 -9.34
N ASP A 783 -9.79 -19.17 -9.07
CA ASP A 783 -9.22 -19.53 -7.77
C ASP A 783 -7.69 -19.33 -7.68
N ASN A 784 -7.07 -18.77 -8.72
CA ASN A 784 -5.62 -18.56 -8.80
C ASN A 784 -4.78 -19.86 -8.68
N ASN A 785 -5.37 -21.04 -8.94
CA ASN A 785 -4.65 -22.31 -8.83
C ASN A 785 -3.67 -22.57 -9.99
N THR A 786 -3.83 -21.85 -11.11
CA THR A 786 -3.09 -22.02 -12.37
C THR A 786 -2.94 -20.67 -13.07
N PRO A 787 -1.93 -20.50 -13.94
CA PRO A 787 -1.70 -19.24 -14.65
C PRO A 787 -2.89 -18.76 -15.49
N ASP A 788 -3.70 -19.67 -16.01
CA ASP A 788 -4.91 -19.34 -16.78
C ASP A 788 -6.07 -18.88 -15.89
N GLN A 789 -6.01 -19.12 -14.57
CA GLN A 789 -6.94 -18.63 -13.56
C GLN A 789 -6.36 -17.49 -12.71
N ALA A 790 -5.29 -16.84 -13.19
CA ALA A 790 -4.69 -15.71 -12.49
C ALA A 790 -5.66 -14.52 -12.39
N LEU A 791 -5.67 -13.89 -11.23
CA LEU A 791 -6.42 -12.68 -10.92
C LEU A 791 -5.59 -11.44 -11.25
N SER A 792 -6.29 -10.35 -11.59
CA SER A 792 -5.71 -9.06 -11.90
C SER A 792 -6.36 -7.96 -11.06
N PHE A 793 -5.53 -7.10 -10.48
CA PHE A 793 -5.95 -6.03 -9.57
C PHE A 793 -5.41 -4.68 -10.03
N GLY A 794 -6.16 -3.62 -9.74
CA GLY A 794 -5.72 -2.23 -9.90
C GLY A 794 -5.52 -1.57 -8.54
N THR A 795 -4.53 -0.71 -8.41
CA THR A 795 -4.31 0.10 -7.20
C THR A 795 -3.70 1.47 -7.54
N ALA A 796 -3.89 2.44 -6.64
CA ALA A 796 -3.37 3.80 -6.70
C ALA A 796 -2.41 4.09 -5.53
N GLY A 797 -1.85 5.30 -5.48
CA GLY A 797 -0.88 5.69 -4.44
C GLY A 797 0.50 5.04 -4.59
N THR A 798 0.80 4.49 -5.77
CA THR A 798 2.07 3.79 -6.01
C THR A 798 3.19 4.73 -6.47
N HIS A 799 4.43 4.28 -6.42
CA HIS A 799 5.59 5.04 -6.86
C HIS A 799 6.13 4.50 -8.16
N ALA A 800 6.61 5.36 -9.05
CA ALA A 800 7.16 4.91 -10.32
C ALA A 800 8.28 3.87 -10.11
N ALA A 801 8.16 2.72 -10.77
CA ALA A 801 9.11 1.60 -10.69
C ALA A 801 9.21 0.90 -9.32
N SER A 802 8.29 1.15 -8.38
CA SER A 802 8.17 0.32 -7.18
C SER A 802 7.62 -1.07 -7.55
N THR A 803 8.05 -2.09 -6.81
CA THR A 803 7.42 -3.40 -6.81
C THR A 803 6.23 -3.32 -5.88
N VAL A 804 5.06 -3.69 -6.35
CA VAL A 804 3.83 -3.74 -5.56
C VAL A 804 3.45 -5.21 -5.42
N ARG A 805 3.22 -5.66 -4.18
CA ARG A 805 2.93 -7.05 -3.81
C ARG A 805 1.49 -7.16 -3.29
N LEU A 806 0.82 -8.26 -3.63
CA LEU A 806 -0.55 -8.59 -3.22
C LEU A 806 -0.52 -9.67 -2.15
N TYR A 807 -1.29 -9.46 -1.08
CA TYR A 807 -1.42 -10.40 0.02
C TYR A 807 -2.88 -10.81 0.19
N SER A 808 -3.11 -12.09 0.46
CA SER A 808 -4.37 -12.61 0.98
C SER A 808 -4.26 -12.71 2.49
N ASP A 809 -5.29 -12.22 3.19
CA ASP A 809 -5.43 -12.30 4.64
C ASP A 809 -4.18 -11.77 5.36
N GLU A 810 -3.67 -10.65 4.80
CA GLU A 810 -2.52 -9.84 5.24
C GLU A 810 -1.15 -10.52 5.08
N THR A 811 -1.01 -11.82 5.30
CA THR A 811 0.31 -12.46 5.37
C THR A 811 0.71 -13.22 4.12
N ARG A 812 -0.25 -13.76 3.37
CA ARG A 812 0.05 -14.69 2.28
C ARG A 812 0.25 -13.98 0.96
N LEU A 813 1.49 -13.88 0.47
CA LEU A 813 1.81 -13.31 -0.84
C LEU A 813 1.16 -14.13 -1.97
N ILE A 814 0.30 -13.49 -2.77
CA ILE A 814 -0.43 -14.14 -3.87
C ILE A 814 -0.11 -13.55 -5.24
N GLY A 815 0.58 -12.41 -5.31
CA GLY A 815 0.84 -11.74 -6.59
C GLY A 815 1.74 -10.53 -6.47
N LEU A 816 2.13 -9.99 -7.61
CA LEU A 816 2.92 -8.76 -7.68
C LEU A 816 2.76 -8.03 -9.01
N GLY A 817 3.27 -6.80 -9.06
CA GLY A 817 3.40 -5.99 -10.26
C GLY A 817 4.43 -4.90 -10.09
N THR A 818 4.75 -4.20 -11.18
CA THR A 818 5.60 -3.01 -11.14
C THR A 818 4.73 -1.79 -11.39
N ALA A 819 4.84 -0.80 -10.51
CA ALA A 819 4.06 0.43 -10.61
C ALA A 819 4.49 1.29 -11.81
N ALA A 820 3.49 1.75 -12.57
CA ALA A 820 3.65 2.58 -13.77
C ALA A 820 3.42 4.06 -13.43
N GLY A 821 4.04 4.55 -12.36
CA GLY A 821 3.80 5.88 -11.80
C GLY A 821 2.96 5.79 -10.54
N LEU A 822 1.87 6.58 -10.47
CA LEU A 822 0.96 6.63 -9.33
C LEU A 822 -0.02 5.44 -9.24
N THR A 823 -0.07 4.60 -10.26
CA THR A 823 -0.95 3.44 -10.33
C THR A 823 -0.18 2.17 -10.70
N ALA A 824 -0.66 1.03 -10.22
CA ALA A 824 -0.14 -0.28 -10.60
C ALA A 824 -1.26 -1.23 -11.02
N THR A 825 -0.94 -2.11 -11.96
CA THR A 825 -1.72 -3.30 -12.28
C THR A 825 -0.94 -4.51 -11.78
N LEU A 826 -1.61 -5.35 -11.00
CA LEU A 826 -1.00 -6.45 -10.25
C LEU A 826 -1.57 -7.77 -10.77
N LEU A 827 -0.74 -8.80 -10.89
CA LEU A 827 -1.16 -10.13 -11.31
C LEU A 827 -0.72 -11.19 -10.30
N THR A 828 -1.58 -12.17 -10.05
CA THR A 828 -1.32 -13.26 -9.10
C THR A 828 -0.58 -14.47 -9.71
N ASN A 829 -0.44 -14.51 -11.03
CA ASN A 829 0.31 -15.50 -11.82
C ASN A 829 -0.07 -16.99 -11.62
N GLY A 830 -1.09 -17.31 -10.82
CA GLY A 830 -1.61 -18.66 -10.68
C GLY A 830 -0.76 -19.62 -9.84
N ALA A 831 -0.02 -19.10 -8.85
CA ALA A 831 0.95 -19.88 -8.07
C ALA A 831 0.44 -20.30 -6.67
N VAL A 832 -0.61 -19.63 -6.16
CA VAL A 832 -1.10 -19.81 -4.79
C VAL A 832 -2.63 -19.93 -4.83
N ASP A 833 -3.11 -21.12 -4.51
CA ASP A 833 -4.54 -21.45 -4.50
C ASP A 833 -5.31 -20.60 -3.46
N LEU A 834 -6.39 -19.96 -3.91
CA LEU A 834 -7.37 -19.28 -3.09
C LEU A 834 -8.61 -20.17 -3.02
N ALA A 835 -8.74 -20.92 -1.93
CA ALA A 835 -9.90 -21.79 -1.71
C ALA A 835 -11.23 -21.01 -1.74
N ASP A 836 -12.33 -21.68 -2.04
CA ASP A 836 -13.66 -21.06 -2.03
C ASP A 836 -13.97 -20.34 -0.70
N GLY A 837 -14.38 -19.08 -0.79
CA GLY A 837 -14.63 -18.21 0.35
C GLY A 837 -14.31 -16.75 0.10
N ALA A 838 -14.54 -15.92 1.11
CA ALA A 838 -14.15 -14.52 1.11
C ALA A 838 -12.70 -14.38 1.61
N HIS A 839 -11.88 -13.65 0.86
CA HIS A 839 -10.47 -13.38 1.16
C HIS A 839 -10.27 -11.88 1.30
N ALA A 840 -9.51 -11.47 2.31
CA ALA A 840 -9.13 -10.09 2.51
C ALA A 840 -7.86 -9.79 1.69
N ILE A 841 -8.01 -9.18 0.51
CA ILE A 841 -6.88 -8.88 -0.37
C ILE A 841 -6.34 -7.49 -0.06
N THR A 842 -5.02 -7.39 0.11
CA THR A 842 -4.33 -6.13 0.40
C THR A 842 -3.10 -5.97 -0.50
N ALA A 843 -2.60 -4.74 -0.64
CA ALA A 843 -1.40 -4.44 -1.41
C ALA A 843 -0.37 -3.66 -0.59
N ARG A 844 0.91 -3.98 -0.79
CA ARG A 844 2.07 -3.22 -0.26
C ARG A 844 3.00 -2.85 -1.41
N GLN A 845 3.81 -1.81 -1.26
CA GLN A 845 4.83 -1.48 -2.24
C GLN A 845 6.21 -1.33 -1.61
N ALA A 846 7.23 -1.70 -2.37
CA ALA A 846 8.64 -1.53 -2.05
C ALA A 846 9.33 -0.80 -3.20
N GLN A 847 10.11 0.24 -2.92
CA GLN A 847 10.95 0.85 -3.95
C GLN A 847 12.13 -0.08 -4.27
N SER A 848 12.66 -0.02 -5.49
CA SER A 848 13.70 -0.94 -5.98
C SER A 848 15.04 -0.90 -5.22
N ARG A 849 15.17 -0.08 -4.18
CA ARG A 849 16.35 0.05 -3.31
C ARG A 849 16.03 0.06 -1.80
N ASP A 850 14.74 0.04 -1.42
CA ASP A 850 14.32 -0.04 -0.02
C ASP A 850 14.06 -1.51 0.35
N LEU A 851 14.63 -1.95 1.46
CA LEU A 851 14.30 -3.24 2.10
C LEU A 851 12.98 -3.18 2.91
N LEU A 852 12.27 -2.05 2.86
CA LEU A 852 11.08 -1.74 3.65
C LEU A 852 9.85 -1.60 2.73
N GLU A 853 8.81 -2.39 2.99
CA GLU A 853 7.52 -2.28 2.30
C GLU A 853 6.56 -1.35 3.04
N SER A 854 5.70 -0.64 2.30
CA SER A 854 4.65 0.23 2.84
C SER A 854 3.61 -0.54 3.65
N TYR A 855 2.77 0.16 4.44
CA TYR A 855 1.51 -0.36 4.98
C TYR A 855 0.67 -1.11 3.94
N HIS A 856 -0.06 -2.14 4.38
CA HIS A 856 -1.13 -2.74 3.58
C HIS A 856 -2.16 -1.69 3.24
N SER A 857 -2.61 -1.62 1.98
CA SER A 857 -3.86 -0.97 1.59
C SER A 857 -5.03 -1.41 2.48
N THR A 858 -6.16 -0.70 2.46
CA THR A 858 -7.37 -1.29 3.04
C THR A 858 -7.68 -2.60 2.33
N ALA A 859 -8.19 -3.56 3.09
CA ALA A 859 -8.52 -4.87 2.55
C ALA A 859 -9.70 -4.76 1.58
N GLN A 860 -9.48 -5.15 0.33
CA GLN A 860 -10.52 -5.43 -0.64
C GLN A 860 -11.00 -6.87 -0.43
N THR A 861 -12.27 -7.03 -0.07
CA THR A 861 -12.85 -8.37 0.03
C THR A 861 -13.10 -8.92 -1.38
N VAL A 862 -12.52 -10.07 -1.69
CA VAL A 862 -12.77 -10.84 -2.92
C VAL A 862 -13.39 -12.17 -2.54
N THR A 863 -14.53 -12.51 -3.16
CA THR A 863 -15.16 -13.81 -2.95
C THR A 863 -14.82 -14.76 -4.09
N VAL A 864 -14.08 -15.82 -3.79
CA VAL A 864 -13.80 -16.92 -4.71
C VAL A 864 -14.89 -17.98 -4.55
N ALA A 865 -15.51 -18.37 -5.67
CA ALA A 865 -16.48 -19.46 -5.74
C ALA A 865 -16.24 -20.27 -7.02
N ALA A 866 -15.17 -21.07 -7.00
CA ALA A 866 -14.71 -21.86 -8.14
C ALA A 866 -15.24 -23.31 -8.13
N ASP A 867 -15.86 -23.79 -7.04
CA ASP A 867 -16.44 -25.14 -6.99
C ASP A 867 -17.50 -25.33 -8.09
N PRO A 868 -17.30 -26.27 -9.05
CA PRO A 868 -18.30 -26.56 -10.08
C PRO A 868 -19.65 -27.03 -9.52
N ALA A 869 -19.70 -27.53 -8.28
CA ALA A 869 -20.95 -27.90 -7.61
C ALA A 869 -21.79 -26.68 -7.17
N SER A 870 -21.20 -25.48 -7.15
CA SER A 870 -21.90 -24.22 -6.90
C SER A 870 -22.69 -23.72 -8.13
N ALA A 871 -22.41 -24.29 -9.32
CA ALA A 871 -23.09 -23.92 -10.55
C ALA A 871 -24.62 -24.04 -10.44
N PRO A 872 -25.38 -23.10 -11.02
CA PRO A 872 -26.83 -23.12 -10.92
C PRO A 872 -27.45 -24.30 -11.66
N PRO A 873 -28.68 -24.71 -11.29
CA PRO A 873 -29.42 -25.73 -12.04
C PRO A 873 -29.73 -25.25 -13.47
N ALA A 874 -29.81 -26.20 -14.40
CA ALA A 874 -30.15 -25.90 -15.80
C ALA A 874 -31.54 -25.25 -15.91
N PRO A 875 -31.69 -24.19 -16.73
CA PRO A 875 -32.98 -23.55 -16.99
C PRO A 875 -33.98 -24.47 -17.70
N ASN A 876 -35.22 -23.98 -17.84
CA ASN A 876 -36.19 -24.61 -18.74
C ASN A 876 -35.76 -24.39 -20.21
N ALA A 877 -36.34 -25.17 -21.13
CA ALA A 877 -36.18 -24.92 -22.55
C ALA A 877 -36.61 -23.46 -22.87
N PRO A 878 -35.86 -22.75 -23.74
CA PRO A 878 -36.32 -21.45 -24.23
C PRO A 878 -37.63 -21.63 -25.02
N ASP A 879 -38.42 -20.56 -25.11
CA ASP A 879 -39.68 -20.51 -25.85
C ASP A 879 -39.60 -19.42 -26.93
N LEU A 880 -39.99 -19.71 -28.16
CA LEU A 880 -40.06 -18.69 -29.22
C LEU A 880 -41.26 -17.80 -28.93
N ASP A 881 -41.03 -16.49 -28.81
CA ASP A 881 -42.13 -15.56 -28.51
C ASP A 881 -43.20 -15.62 -29.59
N ALA A 882 -44.47 -15.62 -29.20
CA ALA A 882 -45.59 -15.76 -30.13
C ALA A 882 -45.69 -14.63 -31.17
N ALA A 883 -45.05 -13.48 -30.96
CA ALA A 883 -44.94 -12.43 -31.97
C ALA A 883 -43.78 -12.68 -32.95
N SER A 884 -42.79 -13.46 -32.54
CA SER A 884 -41.64 -13.91 -33.34
C SER A 884 -41.87 -15.25 -34.04
N ASP A 885 -42.87 -16.05 -33.63
CA ASP A 885 -43.33 -17.24 -34.36
C ASP A 885 -44.31 -16.82 -35.45
N THR A 886 -43.77 -16.31 -36.57
CA THR A 886 -44.56 -15.76 -37.68
C THR A 886 -45.01 -16.85 -38.65
N GLY A 887 -45.74 -16.49 -39.71
CA GLY A 887 -46.23 -17.47 -40.69
C GLY A 887 -47.66 -17.94 -40.43
N LEU A 888 -47.93 -19.22 -40.66
CA LEU A 888 -49.29 -19.79 -40.60
C LEU A 888 -49.76 -20.12 -39.18
N SER A 889 -48.83 -20.27 -38.23
CA SER A 889 -49.09 -20.57 -36.83
C SER A 889 -48.10 -19.77 -35.96
N ASN A 890 -48.46 -19.55 -34.71
CA ASN A 890 -47.65 -18.83 -33.73
C ASN A 890 -47.27 -19.71 -32.53
N THR A 891 -47.25 -21.02 -32.75
CA THR A 891 -46.93 -22.04 -31.74
C THR A 891 -46.14 -23.25 -32.30
N ASP A 892 -45.74 -23.22 -33.56
CA ASP A 892 -45.08 -24.33 -34.26
C ASP A 892 -43.57 -24.13 -34.42
N ASN A 893 -43.03 -23.00 -33.98
CA ASN A 893 -41.60 -22.66 -34.03
C ASN A 893 -41.05 -22.63 -35.46
N ILE A 894 -41.86 -22.17 -36.41
CA ILE A 894 -41.49 -21.98 -37.81
C ILE A 894 -41.76 -20.51 -38.12
N THR A 895 -40.72 -19.76 -38.48
CA THR A 895 -40.82 -18.30 -38.57
C THR A 895 -40.02 -17.75 -39.74
N ASN A 896 -40.51 -16.66 -40.33
CA ASN A 896 -39.77 -15.81 -41.27
C ASN A 896 -39.13 -14.57 -40.61
N ASP A 897 -39.21 -14.46 -39.28
CA ASP A 897 -38.51 -13.43 -38.51
C ASP A 897 -37.03 -13.79 -38.33
N LEU A 898 -36.15 -12.98 -38.93
CA LEU A 898 -34.70 -13.14 -38.79
C LEU A 898 -34.18 -12.69 -37.42
N THR A 899 -34.97 -11.93 -36.65
CA THR A 899 -34.59 -11.40 -35.33
C THR A 899 -35.50 -11.95 -34.22
N PRO A 900 -35.58 -13.28 -34.07
CA PRO A 900 -36.54 -13.89 -33.17
C PRO A 900 -36.28 -13.49 -31.71
N THR A 901 -37.36 -13.30 -30.96
CA THR A 901 -37.34 -13.10 -29.51
C THR A 901 -37.58 -14.42 -28.81
N PHE A 902 -36.76 -14.73 -27.81
CA PHE A 902 -36.91 -15.92 -26.97
C PHE A 902 -37.26 -15.52 -25.55
N ASN A 903 -38.25 -16.20 -24.97
CA ASN A 903 -38.60 -16.12 -23.56
C ASN A 903 -37.84 -17.21 -22.78
N VAL A 904 -37.28 -16.85 -21.63
CA VAL A 904 -36.46 -17.72 -20.78
C VAL A 904 -37.05 -17.79 -19.37
N SER A 905 -37.09 -19.01 -18.81
CA SER A 905 -37.60 -19.25 -17.45
C SER A 905 -36.79 -20.33 -16.73
N GLY A 906 -36.94 -20.42 -15.41
CA GLY A 906 -36.21 -21.38 -14.58
C GLY A 906 -34.82 -20.91 -14.13
N VAL A 907 -34.49 -19.63 -14.34
CA VAL A 907 -33.29 -18.98 -13.79
C VAL A 907 -33.63 -18.40 -12.41
N ALA A 908 -32.81 -18.69 -11.40
CA ALA A 908 -33.02 -18.18 -10.04
C ALA A 908 -32.79 -16.67 -9.95
N VAL A 909 -33.43 -16.00 -8.99
CA VAL A 909 -33.23 -14.56 -8.74
C VAL A 909 -31.77 -14.32 -8.32
N GLY A 910 -31.11 -13.36 -8.97
CA GLY A 910 -29.69 -13.05 -8.76
C GLY A 910 -28.75 -13.70 -9.79
N ASN A 911 -29.23 -14.69 -10.54
CA ASN A 911 -28.47 -15.35 -11.60
C ASN A 911 -28.76 -14.75 -12.98
N GLY A 912 -27.78 -14.81 -13.86
CA GLY A 912 -27.92 -14.47 -15.27
C GLY A 912 -28.15 -15.70 -16.15
N TRP A 913 -28.25 -15.49 -17.46
CA TRP A 913 -28.31 -16.57 -18.45
C TRP A 913 -27.75 -16.17 -19.81
N ARG A 914 -27.49 -17.17 -20.65
CA ARG A 914 -27.01 -17.05 -22.04
C ARG A 914 -27.77 -17.99 -22.96
N LEU A 915 -28.04 -17.54 -24.19
CA LEU A 915 -28.71 -18.33 -25.22
C LEU A 915 -27.70 -18.82 -26.27
N TYR A 916 -27.77 -20.11 -26.58
CA TYR A 916 -26.91 -20.79 -27.52
C TYR A 916 -27.72 -21.37 -28.68
N ARG A 917 -27.13 -21.35 -29.87
CA ARG A 917 -27.65 -21.98 -31.09
C ARG A 917 -26.64 -23.04 -31.56
N ASP A 918 -27.02 -24.31 -31.52
CA ASP A 918 -26.12 -25.45 -31.76
C ASP A 918 -24.80 -25.35 -30.97
N GLY A 919 -24.87 -24.86 -29.73
CA GLY A 919 -23.72 -24.64 -28.85
C GLY A 919 -22.94 -23.34 -29.07
N VAL A 920 -23.33 -22.50 -30.04
CA VAL A 920 -22.72 -21.18 -30.29
C VAL A 920 -23.51 -20.09 -29.56
N LEU A 921 -22.85 -19.26 -28.76
CA LEU A 921 -23.49 -18.13 -28.06
C LEU A 921 -24.09 -17.13 -29.06
N VAL A 922 -25.38 -16.81 -28.91
CA VAL A 922 -26.11 -15.88 -29.79
C VAL A 922 -26.75 -14.69 -29.05
N SER A 923 -26.87 -14.73 -27.72
CA SER A 923 -27.30 -13.57 -26.91
C SER A 923 -26.19 -12.55 -26.70
N ALA A 924 -26.56 -11.31 -26.34
CA ALA A 924 -25.58 -10.27 -26.01
C ALA A 924 -24.99 -10.48 -24.60
N GLY A 925 -23.97 -11.32 -24.45
CA GLY A 925 -23.34 -11.56 -23.14
C GLY A 925 -24.30 -12.17 -22.11
N TYR A 926 -24.17 -11.79 -20.84
CA TYR A 926 -25.04 -12.26 -19.75
C TYR A 926 -26.35 -11.47 -19.68
N GLN A 927 -27.46 -12.19 -19.63
CA GLN A 927 -28.81 -11.63 -19.60
C GLN A 927 -29.44 -11.81 -18.22
N THR A 928 -30.19 -10.80 -17.75
CA THR A 928 -30.94 -10.86 -16.48
C THR A 928 -32.45 -10.68 -16.68
N GLY A 929 -32.88 -10.32 -17.90
CA GLY A 929 -34.29 -10.20 -18.28
C GLY A 929 -34.97 -11.56 -18.48
N ALA A 930 -36.30 -11.56 -18.66
CA ALA A 930 -37.07 -12.77 -18.94
C ALA A 930 -37.08 -13.15 -20.44
N SER A 931 -36.51 -12.32 -21.30
CA SER A 931 -36.51 -12.50 -22.75
C SER A 931 -35.34 -11.78 -23.40
N GLU A 932 -34.92 -12.25 -24.58
CA GLU A 932 -33.91 -11.59 -25.41
C GLU A 932 -34.35 -11.63 -26.88
N THR A 933 -34.18 -10.50 -27.58
CA THR A 933 -34.36 -10.41 -29.03
C THR A 933 -33.02 -10.57 -29.72
N LEU A 934 -32.88 -11.59 -30.57
CA LEU A 934 -31.62 -11.86 -31.25
C LEU A 934 -31.34 -10.88 -32.40
N THR A 935 -30.07 -10.75 -32.72
CA THR A 935 -29.65 -10.19 -34.02
C THR A 935 -30.01 -11.16 -35.16
N ALA A 936 -29.90 -10.70 -36.40
CA ALA A 936 -30.29 -11.47 -37.59
C ALA A 936 -29.65 -12.89 -37.60
N GLN A 937 -30.50 -13.92 -37.59
CA GLN A 937 -30.15 -15.33 -37.63
C GLN A 937 -30.26 -15.87 -39.06
N PRO A 938 -29.46 -16.88 -39.45
CA PRO A 938 -29.55 -17.48 -40.78
C PRO A 938 -30.76 -18.42 -40.93
N ASP A 939 -31.29 -18.54 -42.15
CA ASP A 939 -32.30 -19.55 -42.48
C ASP A 939 -31.79 -20.98 -42.20
N GLY A 940 -32.68 -21.83 -41.71
CA GLY A 940 -32.41 -23.21 -41.33
C GLY A 940 -33.17 -23.64 -40.08
N THR A 941 -33.07 -24.93 -39.75
CA THR A 941 -33.55 -25.48 -38.48
C THR A 941 -32.41 -25.56 -37.49
N TRP A 942 -32.56 -24.90 -36.34
CA TRP A 942 -31.52 -24.76 -35.34
C TRP A 942 -32.00 -25.21 -33.95
N ALA A 943 -31.10 -25.77 -33.14
CA ALA A 943 -31.39 -26.10 -31.76
C ALA A 943 -30.95 -24.96 -30.84
N TYR A 944 -31.89 -24.39 -30.09
CA TYR A 944 -31.63 -23.33 -29.13
C TYR A 944 -31.64 -23.87 -27.69
N THR A 945 -30.58 -23.59 -26.92
CA THR A 945 -30.44 -23.96 -25.49
C THR A 945 -30.07 -22.77 -24.65
N VAL A 946 -30.39 -22.81 -23.36
CA VAL A 946 -30.05 -21.77 -22.38
C VAL A 946 -29.15 -22.36 -21.29
N ARG A 947 -28.17 -21.59 -20.82
CA ARG A 947 -27.43 -21.87 -19.57
C ARG A 947 -27.68 -20.74 -18.58
N ALA A 948 -27.88 -21.09 -17.31
CA ALA A 948 -27.84 -20.12 -16.22
C ALA A 948 -26.38 -19.87 -15.82
N VAL A 949 -26.11 -18.68 -15.31
CA VAL A 949 -24.83 -18.32 -14.69
C VAL A 949 -25.09 -17.72 -13.31
N ASP A 950 -24.28 -18.08 -12.31
CA ASP A 950 -24.36 -17.43 -11.00
C ASP A 950 -23.60 -16.08 -10.97
N ALA A 951 -23.51 -15.47 -9.79
CA ALA A 951 -22.79 -14.21 -9.62
C ALA A 951 -21.28 -14.36 -9.88
N ALA A 952 -20.68 -15.51 -9.55
CA ALA A 952 -19.26 -15.77 -9.73
C ALA A 952 -18.89 -16.14 -11.17
N GLY A 953 -19.85 -16.50 -12.03
CA GLY A 953 -19.59 -16.89 -13.42
C GLY A 953 -19.68 -18.38 -13.71
N ASN A 954 -20.08 -19.22 -12.74
CA ASN A 954 -20.26 -20.64 -12.97
C ASN A 954 -21.50 -20.89 -13.84
N GLU A 955 -21.31 -21.58 -14.98
CA GLU A 955 -22.42 -21.91 -15.91
C GLU A 955 -23.06 -23.27 -15.59
N SER A 956 -24.39 -23.32 -15.70
CA SER A 956 -25.15 -24.57 -15.67
C SER A 956 -24.87 -25.45 -16.89
N THR A 957 -25.32 -26.71 -16.83
CA THR A 957 -25.51 -27.51 -18.05
C THR A 957 -26.59 -26.90 -18.97
N ASP A 958 -26.58 -27.29 -20.25
CA ASP A 958 -27.57 -26.84 -21.24
C ASP A 958 -29.00 -27.24 -20.83
N SER A 959 -29.94 -26.31 -20.98
CA SER A 959 -31.37 -26.62 -20.96
C SER A 959 -31.74 -27.65 -22.04
N PRO A 960 -32.92 -28.29 -21.96
CA PRO A 960 -33.48 -28.96 -23.12
C PRO A 960 -33.57 -28.00 -24.32
N ALA A 961 -33.33 -28.53 -25.52
CA ALA A 961 -33.30 -27.72 -26.74
C ALA A 961 -34.70 -27.42 -27.28
N LEU A 962 -34.92 -26.19 -27.75
CA LEU A 962 -36.03 -25.81 -28.62
C LEU A 962 -35.56 -25.84 -30.07
N LEU A 963 -36.25 -26.59 -30.94
CA LEU A 963 -36.01 -26.58 -32.37
C LEU A 963 -36.81 -25.46 -33.01
N VAL A 964 -36.14 -24.52 -33.68
CA VAL A 964 -36.77 -23.42 -34.43
C VAL A 964 -36.34 -23.49 -35.88
N THR A 965 -37.29 -23.37 -36.80
CA THR A 965 -37.02 -23.25 -38.24
C THR A 965 -37.20 -21.81 -38.66
N ILE A 966 -36.11 -21.18 -39.13
CA ILE A 966 -36.14 -19.86 -39.73
C ILE A 966 -36.15 -20.04 -41.25
N ASP A 967 -37.18 -19.53 -41.91
CA ASP A 967 -37.34 -19.63 -43.36
C ASP A 967 -37.90 -18.33 -43.92
N THR A 968 -37.07 -17.59 -44.65
CA THR A 968 -37.48 -16.35 -45.33
C THR A 968 -37.77 -16.55 -46.81
N ILE A 969 -37.63 -17.77 -47.31
CA ILE A 969 -37.73 -18.09 -48.73
C ILE A 969 -39.13 -18.59 -49.03
N GLY A 970 -40.01 -17.67 -49.45
CA GLY A 970 -41.36 -18.04 -49.86
C GLY A 970 -41.41 -19.07 -51.01
N PRO A 971 -42.56 -19.73 -51.21
CA PRO A 971 -42.68 -20.84 -52.14
C PRO A 971 -42.57 -20.35 -53.59
N ALA A 972 -42.17 -21.25 -54.49
CA ALA A 972 -42.10 -20.94 -55.92
C ALA A 972 -43.46 -20.46 -56.45
N GLN A 973 -43.44 -19.52 -57.42
CA GLN A 973 -44.66 -18.99 -58.00
C GLN A 973 -45.53 -20.13 -58.61
N PRO A 974 -46.80 -20.27 -58.20
CA PRO A 974 -47.69 -21.27 -58.76
C PRO A 974 -47.90 -21.06 -60.27
N ALA A 975 -48.19 -22.15 -60.99
CA ALA A 975 -48.60 -22.02 -62.39
C ALA A 975 -49.94 -21.29 -62.48
N ALA A 976 -50.16 -20.58 -63.59
CA ALA A 976 -51.46 -19.96 -63.85
C ALA A 976 -52.56 -21.04 -63.85
N PRO A 977 -53.72 -20.79 -63.21
CA PRO A 977 -54.88 -21.67 -63.35
C PRO A 977 -55.21 -21.88 -64.82
N ASP A 978 -55.41 -23.13 -65.20
CA ASP A 978 -55.86 -23.49 -66.54
C ASP A 978 -57.24 -24.12 -66.49
N LEU A 979 -58.03 -23.96 -67.55
CA LEU A 979 -59.32 -24.64 -67.63
C LEU A 979 -59.10 -26.14 -67.82
N ASP A 980 -59.80 -26.97 -67.07
CA ASP A 980 -59.71 -28.42 -67.27
C ASP A 980 -60.23 -28.79 -68.66
N ASP A 981 -59.55 -29.69 -69.38
CA ASP A 981 -59.91 -30.14 -70.73
C ASP A 981 -61.39 -30.55 -70.84
N ALA A 982 -61.98 -31.14 -69.79
CA ALA A 982 -63.38 -31.56 -69.78
C ALA A 982 -64.36 -30.39 -69.63
N SER A 983 -63.88 -29.27 -69.07
CA SER A 983 -64.62 -28.04 -68.87
C SER A 983 -64.30 -26.96 -69.90
N ASP A 984 -63.28 -27.09 -70.76
CA ASP A 984 -63.03 -26.18 -71.90
C ASP A 984 -63.96 -26.52 -73.09
N THR A 985 -65.26 -26.26 -72.89
CA THR A 985 -66.31 -26.69 -73.80
C THR A 985 -66.49 -25.71 -74.95
N GLY A 986 -65.87 -26.02 -76.08
CA GLY A 986 -65.96 -25.20 -77.29
C GLY A 986 -65.54 -25.96 -78.54
N VAL A 987 -65.05 -25.22 -79.54
CA VAL A 987 -64.45 -25.83 -80.75
C VAL A 987 -63.02 -26.31 -80.47
N SER A 988 -62.33 -25.69 -79.51
CA SER A 988 -61.03 -26.11 -78.98
C SER A 988 -61.19 -26.49 -77.51
N ALA A 989 -60.28 -27.33 -77.01
CA ALA A 989 -60.19 -27.70 -75.58
C ALA A 989 -58.89 -27.17 -74.95
N THR A 990 -58.37 -26.06 -75.50
CA THR A 990 -57.13 -25.41 -75.03
C THR A 990 -57.17 -23.89 -75.22
N ASP A 991 -58.33 -23.31 -75.52
CA ASP A 991 -58.48 -21.86 -75.74
C ASP A 991 -59.17 -21.17 -74.56
N ASN A 992 -59.50 -21.93 -73.51
CA ASN A 992 -60.10 -21.45 -72.27
C ASN A 992 -61.42 -20.71 -72.51
N LEU A 993 -62.19 -21.18 -73.50
CA LEU A 993 -63.51 -20.68 -73.86
C LEU A 993 -64.56 -21.78 -73.67
N THR A 994 -65.35 -21.63 -72.61
CA THR A 994 -66.33 -22.64 -72.20
C THR A 994 -67.76 -22.13 -72.18
N ASN A 995 -68.69 -23.04 -72.46
CA ASN A 995 -70.12 -22.88 -72.16
C ASN A 995 -70.57 -23.70 -70.94
N ASP A 996 -69.66 -24.41 -70.28
CA ASP A 996 -69.88 -25.05 -69.00
C ASP A 996 -70.16 -23.96 -67.96
N THR A 997 -71.29 -24.08 -67.28
CA THR A 997 -71.70 -23.14 -66.23
C THR A 997 -71.09 -23.47 -64.86
N THR A 998 -70.39 -24.60 -64.76
CA THR A 998 -69.65 -25.05 -63.57
C THR A 998 -68.25 -25.56 -63.95
N PRO A 999 -67.46 -24.76 -64.69
CA PRO A 999 -66.19 -25.24 -65.22
C PRO A 999 -65.23 -25.55 -64.09
N THR A 1000 -64.33 -26.52 -64.27
CA THR A 1000 -63.25 -26.79 -63.33
C THR A 1000 -61.91 -26.21 -63.81
N LEU A 1001 -61.11 -25.72 -62.88
CA LEU A 1001 -59.75 -25.23 -63.11
C LEU A 1001 -58.74 -26.22 -62.56
N ASN A 1002 -57.66 -26.45 -63.31
CA ASN A 1002 -56.48 -27.18 -62.88
C ASN A 1002 -55.44 -26.21 -62.32
N VAL A 1003 -55.02 -26.43 -61.08
CA VAL A 1003 -53.95 -25.65 -60.43
C VAL A 1003 -52.74 -26.54 -60.17
N SER A 1004 -51.59 -26.16 -60.70
CA SER A 1004 -50.30 -26.86 -60.54
C SER A 1004 -49.21 -25.91 -60.02
N GLY A 1005 -48.11 -26.46 -59.51
CA GLY A 1005 -46.96 -25.65 -59.05
C GLY A 1005 -47.05 -25.12 -57.61
N VAL A 1006 -47.99 -25.60 -56.79
CA VAL A 1006 -47.97 -25.44 -55.33
C VAL A 1006 -47.50 -26.77 -54.72
N LEU A 1007 -46.64 -26.76 -53.70
CA LEU A 1007 -46.13 -27.99 -53.09
C LEU A 1007 -47.15 -28.57 -52.09
N PRO A 1008 -47.17 -29.90 -51.87
CA PRO A 1008 -47.95 -30.49 -50.79
C PRO A 1008 -47.50 -29.94 -49.44
N GLY A 1009 -48.44 -29.43 -48.63
CA GLY A 1009 -48.16 -28.77 -47.35
C GLY A 1009 -48.34 -27.25 -47.38
N ASP A 1010 -48.15 -26.59 -48.53
CA ASP A 1010 -48.36 -25.15 -48.67
C ASP A 1010 -49.86 -24.81 -48.60
N TYR A 1011 -50.16 -23.63 -48.06
CA TYR A 1011 -51.48 -23.02 -48.09
C TYR A 1011 -51.65 -22.26 -49.40
N TRP A 1012 -52.75 -22.49 -50.11
CA TRP A 1012 -53.05 -21.81 -51.36
C TRP A 1012 -54.38 -21.08 -51.31
N ARG A 1013 -54.48 -20.01 -52.12
CA ARG A 1013 -55.70 -19.22 -52.29
C ARG A 1013 -55.88 -18.82 -53.75
N ILE A 1014 -57.09 -19.01 -54.28
CA ILE A 1014 -57.50 -18.60 -55.62
C ILE A 1014 -58.35 -17.35 -55.55
N TYR A 1015 -57.99 -16.41 -56.43
CA TYR A 1015 -58.68 -15.17 -56.62
C TYR A 1015 -59.35 -15.17 -58.00
N ARG A 1016 -60.58 -14.69 -58.07
CA ARG A 1016 -61.29 -14.35 -59.30
C ARG A 1016 -61.49 -12.85 -59.35
N ASP A 1017 -60.97 -12.20 -60.38
CA ASP A 1017 -60.99 -10.75 -60.55
C ASP A 1017 -60.51 -10.00 -59.29
N GLY A 1018 -59.51 -10.58 -58.61
CA GLY A 1018 -58.94 -10.06 -57.37
C GLY A 1018 -59.72 -10.37 -56.08
N SER A 1019 -60.85 -11.08 -56.15
CA SER A 1019 -61.63 -11.51 -54.97
C SER A 1019 -61.41 -12.98 -54.65
N ASP A 1020 -61.27 -13.32 -53.37
CA ASP A 1020 -61.12 -14.71 -52.91
C ASP A 1020 -62.34 -15.55 -53.27
N VAL A 1021 -62.11 -16.71 -53.89
CA VAL A 1021 -63.18 -17.64 -54.27
C VAL A 1021 -62.97 -19.07 -53.74
N SER A 1022 -61.73 -19.44 -53.39
CA SER A 1022 -61.41 -20.72 -52.77
C SER A 1022 -60.03 -20.66 -52.10
N ASP A 1023 -59.85 -21.37 -51.01
CA ASP A 1023 -58.55 -21.60 -50.38
C ASP A 1023 -58.48 -22.99 -49.72
N GLY A 1024 -57.28 -23.40 -49.33
CA GLY A 1024 -57.05 -24.67 -48.66
C GLY A 1024 -55.58 -25.05 -48.55
N TYR A 1025 -55.31 -26.19 -47.89
CA TYR A 1025 -53.99 -26.81 -47.87
C TYR A 1025 -53.88 -27.84 -48.98
N ARG A 1026 -52.75 -27.83 -49.69
CA ARG A 1026 -52.56 -28.76 -50.80
C ARG A 1026 -52.18 -30.14 -50.30
N THR A 1027 -52.94 -31.15 -50.74
CA THR A 1027 -52.73 -32.56 -50.35
C THR A 1027 -52.12 -33.43 -51.46
N GLY A 1028 -51.92 -32.90 -52.68
CA GLY A 1028 -51.40 -33.65 -53.84
C GLY A 1028 -50.82 -32.79 -54.99
N PRO A 1029 -50.25 -33.41 -56.04
CA PRO A 1029 -49.48 -32.72 -57.09
C PRO A 1029 -50.32 -31.88 -58.07
N SER A 1030 -51.63 -32.14 -58.18
CA SER A 1030 -52.60 -31.38 -58.97
C SER A 1030 -53.96 -31.42 -58.28
N GLU A 1031 -54.69 -30.31 -58.28
CA GLU A 1031 -56.04 -30.21 -57.74
C GLU A 1031 -56.96 -29.55 -58.77
N THR A 1032 -58.16 -30.11 -58.91
CA THR A 1032 -59.19 -29.66 -59.86
C THR A 1032 -60.32 -29.01 -59.06
N LEU A 1033 -60.64 -27.76 -59.35
CA LEU A 1033 -61.51 -26.93 -58.53
C LEU A 1033 -62.67 -26.38 -59.35
N THR A 1034 -63.91 -26.51 -58.87
CA THR A 1034 -65.07 -25.95 -59.57
C THR A 1034 -65.07 -24.41 -59.50
N ALA A 1035 -64.82 -23.76 -60.63
CA ALA A 1035 -65.10 -22.35 -60.82
C ALA A 1035 -66.62 -22.14 -60.91
N GLN A 1036 -67.15 -21.18 -60.13
CA GLN A 1036 -68.58 -20.82 -60.12
C GLN A 1036 -68.79 -19.43 -60.74
N PRO A 1037 -68.72 -19.27 -62.08
CA PRO A 1037 -68.90 -17.98 -62.74
C PRO A 1037 -70.33 -17.42 -62.52
N SER A 1038 -70.45 -16.10 -62.35
CA SER A 1038 -71.71 -15.40 -62.10
C SER A 1038 -72.30 -14.76 -63.37
N GLY A 1039 -72.44 -15.57 -64.42
CA GLY A 1039 -72.97 -15.17 -65.74
C GLY A 1039 -71.92 -15.15 -66.85
N ASP A 1040 -72.34 -14.75 -68.05
CA ASP A 1040 -71.48 -14.74 -69.23
C ASP A 1040 -70.50 -13.56 -69.16
N ASN A 1041 -69.21 -13.83 -68.92
CA ASN A 1041 -68.16 -12.81 -68.93
C ASN A 1041 -66.76 -13.45 -69.06
N THR A 1042 -65.74 -12.62 -69.27
CA THR A 1042 -64.34 -13.00 -69.07
C THR A 1042 -63.99 -12.83 -67.59
N TYR A 1043 -63.43 -13.88 -66.98
CA TYR A 1043 -62.99 -13.90 -65.59
C TYR A 1043 -61.48 -14.13 -65.52
N SER A 1044 -60.77 -13.36 -64.69
CA SER A 1044 -59.33 -13.53 -64.44
C SER A 1044 -59.10 -14.33 -63.16
N TYR A 1045 -58.43 -15.47 -63.27
CA TYR A 1045 -58.08 -16.31 -62.12
C TYR A 1045 -56.58 -16.25 -61.81
N THR A 1046 -56.23 -16.11 -60.53
CA THR A 1046 -54.83 -16.16 -60.04
C THR A 1046 -54.73 -17.02 -58.79
N VAL A 1047 -53.59 -17.70 -58.60
CA VAL A 1047 -53.30 -18.50 -57.39
C VAL A 1047 -52.15 -17.86 -56.64
N ARG A 1048 -52.24 -17.83 -55.32
CA ARG A 1048 -51.15 -17.52 -54.40
C ARG A 1048 -50.86 -18.75 -53.53
N ALA A 1049 -49.58 -19.04 -53.30
CA ALA A 1049 -49.12 -20.01 -52.32
C ALA A 1049 -48.37 -19.30 -51.19
N THR A 1050 -48.48 -19.87 -49.99
CA THR A 1050 -47.76 -19.50 -48.77
C THR A 1050 -47.29 -20.80 -48.12
N ASP A 1051 -46.01 -20.91 -47.79
CA ASP A 1051 -45.46 -22.01 -47.01
C ASP A 1051 -45.74 -21.77 -45.51
N ALA A 1052 -45.08 -22.52 -44.62
CA ALA A 1052 -45.40 -22.51 -43.20
C ALA A 1052 -44.93 -21.24 -42.45
N ALA A 1053 -43.84 -20.61 -42.91
CA ALA A 1053 -43.07 -19.58 -42.21
C ALA A 1053 -43.53 -18.13 -42.44
#